data_AF-A0A4Y7M0C3-F1
#
_entry.id   AF-A0A4Y7M0C3-F1
#
_cell.length_a   1.000
_cell.length_b   1.000
_cell.length_c   1.000
_cell.angle_alpha   90.00
_cell.angle_beta   90.00
_cell.angle_gamma   90.00
#
_symmetry.space_group_name_H-M   'P 1'
#
loop_
_entity.id
_entity.type
_entity.pdbx_description
1 polymer ?
#
loop_
_entity_poly.entity_id
_entity_poly.type
_entity_poly.pdbx_seq_one_letter_code
_entity_poly.pdbx_strand_id
1 'polypeptide(L)'
;MWRKTSTMFLFSQLVGVLFLNEIVCEWLPETLNLPSSHVTRYLNTFKDEAEKCYSSNSCMYRNVLDTGLCWGYETNCSHHLGYSSAHCPGDHKGWVSSKAQQLQTFFSQADFGFVKQQIQSKTVMCEPTADGESLLECSSYLQFCRGKSLYLDFRDLPARKESFRYKMDVLKKGQIGGKCKLNESRLQSEATHQSPLQSWAPEMQHFEELPNFINEESQMCDIFIHKPTFVMKIDATVNMYHHFCDFFNLYTSLHVNGSHPDMFTRDVNILIWETYAYHSNFGITWSAFTQNPLLNLRSFQGKRVCFREVVFPLLPRMIFGLYYNTPIVWGCKESGLFHAFSKFILHRLKIPKRATIDPAGQPRIKILLLSRNTQYRRILNEKALLDALRSSPRQYSVERVEFTHETDFRHQLRVIQDTDIFIGMHGAGLTHLLFLPDWASVFELYNCGDEHCYADLARLRGVHYQTWTNHTKLKQQDEGHHPSDGGPHAKFTNYAFDTTEFLRIVDVAADHVANHPAYRHMLNQLREFPSLPQTKSRKHTGNWQKNFIQTETKITQKRPVPSFKISELHMRLCLTRKKENFMIGVVKSVFQRKVLAVVEWIHLPAFLEILVLDLVVMITHNKPVLKPAKGTRKCNCRQEMVTRQLGPGRFQMMQQAVCDECPNVKLVNEERVLEVEIEQGMTDGSEQRFTAEGEPHTDGEPGDLRLRIQTVPHSIFERRGDDLYTNVTISLADALAGFELDIEHLDGHKVHIVRDKVTWPGARIRKKGEGMPNYENNNLFGMLYVTFDVQFPKEELSTEVKEKLRELLSQDSINKVYNGLRGF
;
A
#
# COMPACT_ATOMS: atom_id res chain seq x y z
N MET A 1 12.87 71.63 30.38
CA MET A 1 12.34 72.62 31.35
C MET A 1 12.33 72.00 32.74
N TRP A 2 12.41 72.83 33.78
CA TRP A 2 12.41 72.53 35.23
C TRP A 2 11.37 71.48 35.70
N ARG A 3 11.51 70.72 36.81
CA ARG A 3 12.28 70.83 38.09
C ARG A 3 12.87 69.45 38.51
N LYS A 4 14.10 69.37 39.07
CA LYS A 4 14.46 69.04 40.49
C LYS A 4 13.59 67.94 41.16
N THR A 5 14.05 66.91 41.89
CA THR A 5 15.35 66.38 42.42
C THR A 5 15.04 65.02 43.11
N SER A 6 15.90 64.06 43.51
CA SER A 6 17.38 63.87 43.52
C SER A 6 17.72 62.39 43.88
N THR A 7 18.99 61.95 43.65
CA THR A 7 19.77 60.87 44.35
C THR A 7 19.22 59.42 44.47
N MET A 8 19.98 58.31 44.36
CA MET A 8 21.40 57.95 44.04
C MET A 8 21.41 56.44 43.62
N PHE A 9 22.11 55.99 42.58
CA PHE A 9 23.49 55.41 42.55
C PHE A 9 23.76 54.25 43.56
N LEU A 10 24.51 53.16 43.30
CA LEU A 10 25.27 52.65 42.13
C LEU A 10 25.62 51.14 42.33
N PHE A 11 25.73 50.36 41.24
CA PHE A 11 26.59 49.17 40.96
C PHE A 11 27.05 48.17 42.07
N SER A 12 26.92 46.87 41.76
CA SER A 12 28.09 45.96 41.59
C SER A 12 27.72 44.69 40.79
N GLN A 13 28.70 44.03 40.16
CA GLN A 13 28.55 42.86 39.27
C GLN A 13 28.76 41.52 39.99
N LEU A 14 28.14 40.42 39.51
CA LEU A 14 28.78 39.26 38.82
C LEU A 14 27.94 37.96 38.89
N VAL A 15 27.67 37.39 37.69
CA VAL A 15 27.61 35.94 37.32
C VAL A 15 26.59 34.99 37.99
N GLY A 16 25.76 34.35 37.15
CA GLY A 16 24.92 33.22 37.54
C GLY A 16 24.01 32.67 36.41
N VAL A 17 24.60 31.93 35.47
CA VAL A 17 24.05 30.88 34.55
C VAL A 17 22.52 30.80 34.28
N LEU A 18 22.18 30.80 32.98
CA LEU A 18 21.07 30.12 32.26
C LEU A 18 20.00 29.35 33.08
N PHE A 19 18.72 29.49 32.70
CA PHE A 19 17.91 28.36 32.20
C PHE A 19 16.65 28.84 31.43
N LEU A 20 16.12 27.94 30.59
CA LEU A 20 15.04 28.15 29.61
C LEU A 20 13.64 28.19 30.23
N ASN A 21 12.67 28.71 29.48
CA ASN A 21 11.37 28.03 29.30
C ASN A 21 10.61 28.58 28.07
N GLU A 22 10.88 28.00 26.89
CA GLU A 22 9.79 27.77 25.94
C GLU A 22 9.09 26.47 26.34
N ILE A 23 7.82 26.52 26.74
CA ILE A 23 6.93 25.35 26.74
C ILE A 23 5.53 25.78 26.31
N VAL A 24 5.21 25.60 25.03
CA VAL A 24 3.85 25.38 24.56
C VAL A 24 3.70 23.88 24.30
N CYS A 25 3.36 23.13 25.34
CA CYS A 25 3.02 21.72 25.21
C CYS A 25 1.54 21.57 24.82
N GLU A 26 1.25 21.80 23.55
CA GLU A 26 0.01 21.26 22.97
C GLU A 26 0.21 19.75 22.79
N TRP A 27 -0.55 18.93 23.53
CA TRP A 27 -0.54 17.49 23.32
C TRP A 27 -1.09 17.23 21.91
N LEU A 28 -0.26 16.67 21.03
CA LEU A 28 -0.51 16.55 19.60
C LEU A 28 -0.97 15.11 19.24
N PRO A 29 -2.29 14.80 19.27
CA PRO A 29 -2.80 13.48 18.90
C PRO A 29 -2.55 13.10 17.43
N GLU A 30 -2.24 14.07 16.56
CA GLU A 30 -2.08 13.86 15.13
C GLU A 30 -0.88 12.98 14.76
N THR A 31 0.20 13.02 15.55
CA THR A 31 1.39 12.17 15.33
C THR A 31 1.10 10.71 15.64
N LEU A 32 0.39 10.45 16.75
CA LEU A 32 0.08 9.10 17.21
C LEU A 32 -0.90 8.40 16.27
N ASN A 33 -2.04 9.03 15.93
CA ASN A 33 -3.03 8.55 14.93
C ASN A 33 -3.29 7.02 14.97
N LEU A 34 -3.67 6.53 16.16
CA LEU A 34 -4.03 5.13 16.43
C LEU A 34 -5.55 4.96 16.65
N PRO A 35 -6.10 3.75 16.51
CA PRO A 35 -7.46 3.45 16.96
C PRO A 35 -7.68 3.85 18.42
N SER A 36 -8.87 4.32 18.79
CA SER A 36 -9.16 4.80 20.15
C SER A 36 -8.82 3.77 21.25
N SER A 37 -9.13 2.49 21.04
CA SER A 37 -8.81 1.39 21.98
C SER A 37 -7.32 1.07 22.11
N HIS A 38 -6.50 1.54 21.17
CA HIS A 38 -5.04 1.46 21.18
C HIS A 38 -4.45 2.67 21.89
N VAL A 39 -4.97 3.88 21.63
CA VAL A 39 -4.56 5.12 22.31
C VAL A 39 -4.70 4.99 23.83
N THR A 40 -5.82 4.47 24.34
CA THR A 40 -6.01 4.27 25.79
C THR A 40 -4.92 3.39 26.40
N ARG A 41 -4.56 2.28 25.76
CA ARG A 41 -3.53 1.35 26.26
C ARG A 41 -2.13 1.92 26.14
N TYR A 42 -1.85 2.63 25.05
CA TYR A 42 -0.63 3.39 24.86
C TYR A 42 -0.41 4.41 25.99
N LEU A 43 -1.41 5.23 26.31
CA LEU A 43 -1.33 6.23 27.39
C LEU A 43 -1.18 5.55 28.77
N ASN A 44 -1.91 4.45 29.02
CA ASN A 44 -1.71 3.65 30.24
C ASN A 44 -0.31 2.98 30.33
N THR A 45 0.38 2.79 29.20
CA THR A 45 1.77 2.30 29.17
C THR A 45 2.77 3.43 29.48
N PHE A 46 2.56 4.61 28.89
CA PHE A 46 3.46 5.77 29.01
C PHE A 46 2.85 6.88 29.86
N LYS A 47 3.07 6.81 31.17
CA LYS A 47 2.51 7.76 32.15
C LYS A 47 2.82 9.22 31.83
N ASP A 48 4.05 9.53 31.43
CA ASP A 48 4.48 10.88 31.05
C ASP A 48 3.63 11.45 29.88
N GLU A 49 3.22 10.59 28.93
CA GLU A 49 2.32 10.98 27.83
C GLU A 49 0.86 11.08 28.27
N ALA A 50 0.44 10.27 29.24
CA ALA A 50 -0.87 10.42 29.89
C ALA A 50 -0.97 11.74 30.66
N GLU A 51 0.07 12.15 31.38
CA GLU A 51 0.13 13.43 32.11
C GLU A 51 0.09 14.63 31.15
N LYS A 52 0.82 14.56 30.02
CA LYS A 52 0.72 15.55 28.92
C LYS A 52 -0.68 15.61 28.32
N CYS A 53 -1.35 14.46 28.14
CA CYS A 53 -2.75 14.43 27.69
C CYS A 53 -3.67 15.08 28.75
N TYR A 54 -3.56 14.67 30.02
CA TYR A 54 -4.42 15.16 31.10
C TYR A 54 -4.34 16.69 31.23
N SER A 55 -3.12 17.23 31.27
CA SER A 55 -2.85 18.67 31.36
C SER A 55 -3.31 19.45 30.11
N SER A 56 -3.34 18.83 28.93
CA SER A 56 -3.74 19.52 27.69
C SER A 56 -5.26 19.61 27.49
N ASN A 57 -5.74 20.83 27.22
CA ASN A 57 -7.16 21.10 26.96
C ASN A 57 -7.70 20.52 25.65
N SER A 58 -6.84 20.00 24.76
CA SER A 58 -7.23 19.33 23.51
C SER A 58 -7.39 17.79 23.66
N CYS A 59 -6.97 17.19 24.78
CA CYS A 59 -6.98 15.75 24.99
C CYS A 59 -8.41 15.18 25.10
N MET A 60 -8.87 14.52 24.03
CA MET A 60 -10.17 13.81 24.00
C MET A 60 -10.20 12.55 24.87
N TYR A 61 -9.05 12.11 25.40
CA TYR A 61 -8.91 10.83 26.12
C TYR A 61 -8.85 10.98 27.66
N ARG A 62 -9.02 12.19 28.20
CA ARG A 62 -9.01 12.47 29.66
C ARG A 62 -9.86 11.48 30.48
N ASN A 63 -11.05 11.13 30.00
CA ASN A 63 -12.00 10.25 30.69
C ASN A 63 -11.66 8.74 30.63
N VAL A 64 -10.58 8.35 29.94
CA VAL A 64 -10.14 6.94 29.81
C VAL A 64 -8.70 6.71 30.27
N LEU A 65 -8.02 7.74 30.77
CA LEU A 65 -6.78 7.60 31.52
C LEU A 65 -7.04 6.84 32.84
N ASP A 66 -6.01 6.17 33.36
CA ASP A 66 -6.05 5.39 34.61
C ASP A 66 -7.12 4.28 34.69
N THR A 67 -7.70 3.89 33.56
CA THR A 67 -8.64 2.76 33.43
C THR A 67 -8.01 1.39 33.72
N GLY A 68 -6.69 1.31 33.90
CA GLY A 68 -5.93 0.06 34.07
C GLY A 68 -5.85 -0.83 32.82
N LEU A 69 -6.49 -0.43 31.71
CA LEU A 69 -6.48 -1.16 30.44
C LEU A 69 -5.06 -1.26 29.87
N CYS A 70 -4.65 -2.47 29.52
CA CYS A 70 -3.30 -2.82 29.11
C CYS A 70 -3.31 -3.72 27.87
N TRP A 71 -2.18 -3.93 27.23
CA TRP A 71 -2.06 -4.81 26.06
C TRP A 71 -2.15 -6.29 26.44
N GLY A 72 -1.48 -6.68 27.52
CA GLY A 72 -1.41 -8.05 28.04
C GLY A 72 0.02 -8.53 28.33
N TYR A 73 1.03 -7.88 27.74
CA TYR A 73 2.43 -8.23 27.93
C TYR A 73 3.09 -7.55 29.13
N GLU A 74 2.49 -6.46 29.64
CA GLU A 74 2.97 -5.72 30.80
C GLU A 74 2.97 -6.61 32.07
N THR A 75 3.87 -6.32 33.00
CA THR A 75 4.07 -7.14 34.21
C THR A 75 2.86 -7.12 35.14
N ASN A 76 2.23 -5.96 35.32
CA ASN A 76 1.10 -5.75 36.22
C ASN A 76 -0.27 -5.79 35.51
N CYS A 77 -0.33 -6.28 34.27
CA CYS A 77 -1.58 -6.37 33.51
C CYS A 77 -2.43 -7.57 33.97
N SER A 78 -3.61 -7.31 34.53
CA SER A 78 -4.59 -8.36 34.81
C SER A 78 -5.23 -8.86 33.52
N HIS A 79 -5.46 -10.17 33.40
CA HIS A 79 -5.98 -10.79 32.15
C HIS A 79 -7.29 -10.14 31.66
N HIS A 80 -8.18 -9.72 32.56
CA HIS A 80 -9.45 -9.06 32.21
C HIS A 80 -9.31 -7.58 31.76
N LEU A 81 -8.14 -6.98 31.93
CA LEU A 81 -7.80 -5.62 31.47
C LEU A 81 -6.95 -5.61 30.19
N GLY A 82 -6.48 -6.78 29.76
CA GLY A 82 -5.70 -6.95 28.53
C GLY A 82 -6.46 -6.57 27.25
N TYR A 83 -5.79 -6.59 26.10
CA TYR A 83 -6.48 -6.44 24.81
C TYR A 83 -7.10 -7.75 24.30
N SER A 84 -6.55 -8.89 24.73
CA SER A 84 -7.01 -10.21 24.30
C SER A 84 -8.47 -10.47 24.71
N SER A 85 -9.30 -10.79 23.71
CA SER A 85 -10.64 -11.37 23.89
C SER A 85 -10.63 -12.88 23.70
N ALA A 86 -9.45 -13.51 23.76
CA ALA A 86 -9.29 -14.90 23.41
C ALA A 86 -10.12 -15.82 24.30
N HIS A 87 -10.81 -16.77 23.67
CA HIS A 87 -11.54 -17.81 24.39
C HIS A 87 -11.54 -19.13 23.65
N CYS A 88 -11.78 -20.20 24.40
CA CYS A 88 -11.72 -21.56 23.91
C CYS A 88 -13.05 -22.24 24.25
N PRO A 89 -14.00 -22.41 23.31
CA PRO A 89 -15.22 -23.19 23.54
C PRO A 89 -14.93 -24.67 23.86
N GLY A 90 -15.92 -25.36 24.45
CA GLY A 90 -15.88 -26.79 24.77
C GLY A 90 -14.84 -27.19 25.84
N ASP A 91 -14.57 -28.48 25.96
CA ASP A 91 -13.49 -28.99 26.83
C ASP A 91 -12.09 -28.70 26.27
N HIS A 92 -11.07 -28.92 27.09
CA HIS A 92 -9.67 -28.84 26.64
C HIS A 92 -9.30 -30.07 25.80
N LYS A 93 -8.50 -29.87 24.74
CA LYS A 93 -8.04 -30.94 23.85
C LYS A 93 -6.59 -30.72 23.42
N GLY A 94 -5.93 -31.79 22.98
CA GLY A 94 -4.54 -31.77 22.54
C GLY A 94 -3.56 -32.05 23.68
N TRP A 95 -2.41 -31.38 23.67
CA TRP A 95 -1.28 -31.61 24.56
C TRP A 95 -1.32 -30.82 25.88
N VAL A 96 -2.48 -30.32 26.30
CA VAL A 96 -2.68 -29.52 27.53
C VAL A 96 -3.56 -30.27 28.52
N SER A 97 -3.28 -30.15 29.82
CA SER A 97 -3.93 -30.89 30.90
C SER A 97 -5.13 -30.18 31.54
N SER A 98 -5.40 -28.92 31.16
CA SER A 98 -6.52 -28.16 31.70
C SER A 98 -6.99 -27.04 30.78
N LYS A 99 -8.19 -26.53 31.05
CA LYS A 99 -8.78 -25.41 30.30
C LYS A 99 -8.01 -24.09 30.47
N ALA A 100 -7.52 -23.83 31.68
CA ALA A 100 -6.67 -22.68 31.98
C ALA A 100 -5.33 -22.77 31.21
N GLN A 101 -4.72 -23.95 31.16
CA GLN A 101 -3.51 -24.15 30.36
C GLN A 101 -3.79 -23.99 28.86
N GLN A 102 -4.92 -24.48 28.34
CA GLN A 102 -5.30 -24.29 26.93
C GLN A 102 -5.35 -22.79 26.55
N LEU A 103 -6.02 -21.97 27.37
CA LEU A 103 -6.11 -20.53 27.15
C LEU A 103 -4.74 -19.83 27.28
N GLN A 104 -3.97 -20.17 28.32
CA GLN A 104 -2.62 -19.63 28.51
C GLN A 104 -1.68 -19.99 27.36
N THR A 105 -1.79 -21.21 26.83
CA THR A 105 -1.02 -21.67 25.66
C THR A 105 -1.40 -20.87 24.41
N PHE A 106 -2.70 -20.62 24.15
CA PHE A 106 -3.11 -19.76 23.05
C PHE A 106 -2.59 -18.33 23.19
N PHE A 107 -2.73 -17.74 24.38
CA PHE A 107 -2.25 -16.38 24.66
C PHE A 107 -0.73 -16.26 24.44
N SER A 108 0.03 -17.24 24.92
CA SER A 108 1.49 -17.33 24.76
C SER A 108 1.95 -17.55 23.31
N GLN A 109 1.21 -18.30 22.50
CA GLN A 109 1.65 -18.71 21.15
C GLN A 109 1.10 -17.84 20.01
N ALA A 110 -0.09 -17.25 20.19
CA ALA A 110 -0.87 -16.67 19.11
C ALA A 110 -1.43 -15.26 19.42
N ASP A 111 -1.12 -14.69 20.58
CA ASP A 111 -1.62 -13.38 21.04
C ASP A 111 -0.49 -12.55 21.68
N PHE A 112 -0.82 -11.48 22.41
CA PHE A 112 0.15 -10.62 23.11
C PHE A 112 1.06 -11.34 24.12
N GLY A 113 0.77 -12.58 24.52
CA GLY A 113 1.71 -13.42 25.27
C GLY A 113 2.96 -13.78 24.46
N PHE A 114 2.87 -13.89 23.13
CA PHE A 114 4.04 -14.05 22.26
C PHE A 114 4.95 -12.81 22.34
N VAL A 115 4.35 -11.61 22.27
CA VAL A 115 5.06 -10.33 22.47
C VAL A 115 5.74 -10.29 23.83
N LYS A 116 5.05 -10.75 24.89
CA LYS A 116 5.60 -10.86 26.24
C LYS A 116 6.85 -11.73 26.27
N GLN A 117 6.83 -12.90 25.65
CA GLN A 117 7.98 -13.80 25.57
C GLN A 117 9.14 -13.16 24.80
N GLN A 118 8.89 -12.51 23.66
CA GLN A 118 9.91 -11.81 22.89
C GLN A 118 10.54 -10.61 23.61
N ILE A 119 9.79 -9.94 24.50
CA ILE A 119 10.32 -8.89 25.38
C ILE A 119 11.14 -9.51 26.52
N GLN A 120 10.64 -10.58 27.16
CA GLN A 120 11.30 -11.23 28.30
C GLN A 120 12.57 -12.00 27.93
N SER A 121 12.70 -12.46 26.68
CA SER A 121 13.90 -13.16 26.19
C SER A 121 15.01 -12.23 25.68
N LYS A 122 14.81 -10.90 25.76
CA LYS A 122 15.83 -9.93 25.37
C LYS A 122 17.03 -9.98 26.29
N THR A 123 18.20 -10.01 25.68
CA THR A 123 19.48 -9.85 26.38
C THR A 123 20.40 -8.90 25.63
N VAL A 124 21.22 -8.17 26.38
CA VAL A 124 22.27 -7.32 25.82
C VAL A 124 23.39 -8.21 25.29
N MET A 125 23.72 -8.03 24.01
CA MET A 125 24.84 -8.68 23.31
C MET A 125 26.08 -7.81 23.35
N CYS A 126 25.92 -6.49 23.20
CA CYS A 126 27.00 -5.51 23.30
C CYS A 126 26.56 -4.35 24.20
N GLU A 127 27.29 -4.14 25.29
CA GLU A 127 26.93 -3.25 26.40
C GLU A 127 27.71 -1.92 26.33
N PRO A 128 27.04 -0.75 26.35
CA PRO A 128 27.74 0.54 26.39
C PRO A 128 28.44 0.73 27.75
N THR A 129 29.68 1.17 27.71
CA THR A 129 30.50 1.48 28.91
C THR A 129 30.53 2.97 29.23
N ALA A 130 30.17 3.82 28.28
CA ALA A 130 30.01 5.27 28.43
C ALA A 130 28.79 5.80 27.63
N ASP A 131 28.35 7.02 27.94
CA ASP A 131 27.26 7.66 27.20
C ASP A 131 27.61 7.88 25.73
N GLY A 132 26.65 7.61 24.84
CA GLY A 132 26.82 7.69 23.39
C GLY A 132 27.49 6.48 22.73
N GLU A 133 28.00 5.53 23.52
CA GLU A 133 28.47 4.23 23.01
C GLU A 133 27.34 3.38 22.42
N SER A 134 27.73 2.37 21.65
CA SER A 134 26.83 1.48 20.94
C SER A 134 26.07 0.56 21.89
N LEU A 135 24.89 0.13 21.48
CA LEU A 135 24.10 -0.90 22.17
C LEU A 135 23.64 -1.92 21.14
N LEU A 136 23.75 -3.20 21.45
CA LEU A 136 23.04 -4.27 20.75
C LEU A 136 22.26 -5.11 21.75
N GLU A 137 20.94 -5.11 21.64
CA GLU A 137 20.00 -5.95 22.41
C GLU A 137 19.26 -6.87 21.43
N CYS A 138 19.17 -8.17 21.72
CA CYS A 138 18.44 -9.12 20.89
C CYS A 138 17.58 -10.07 21.73
N SER A 139 16.44 -10.52 21.18
CA SER A 139 15.68 -11.66 21.71
C SER A 139 16.34 -12.99 21.34
N SER A 140 15.91 -14.08 21.97
CA SER A 140 16.44 -15.43 21.72
C SER A 140 16.47 -15.78 20.23
N TYR A 141 17.52 -16.51 19.85
CA TYR A 141 17.84 -16.91 18.48
C TYR A 141 18.04 -15.74 17.50
N LEU A 142 18.27 -14.53 18.02
CA LEU A 142 18.44 -13.29 17.24
C LEU A 142 17.25 -13.02 16.30
N GLN A 143 16.03 -13.36 16.75
CA GLN A 143 14.78 -13.18 15.99
C GLN A 143 14.38 -11.71 15.86
N PHE A 144 14.59 -10.93 16.92
CA PHE A 144 14.48 -9.47 16.94
C PHE A 144 15.77 -8.89 17.53
N CYS A 145 16.31 -7.81 16.95
CA CYS A 145 17.40 -7.05 17.53
C CYS A 145 17.15 -5.54 17.45
N ARG A 146 17.64 -4.78 18.44
CA ARG A 146 17.70 -3.32 18.44
C ARG A 146 19.15 -2.86 18.60
N GLY A 147 19.57 -1.96 17.74
CA GLY A 147 20.87 -1.31 17.74
C GLY A 147 20.79 0.18 18.06
N LYS A 148 21.75 0.70 18.82
CA LYS A 148 22.07 2.14 18.90
C LYS A 148 23.51 2.39 18.48
N SER A 149 23.74 3.49 17.77
CA SER A 149 25.06 3.90 17.25
C SER A 149 25.79 2.75 16.55
N LEU A 150 25.20 2.14 15.52
CA LEU A 150 25.79 0.98 14.82
C LEU A 150 26.45 1.37 13.49
N TYR A 151 27.61 0.77 13.21
CA TYR A 151 28.34 0.86 11.96
C TYR A 151 27.97 -0.31 11.04
N LEU A 152 27.66 -0.03 9.77
CA LEU A 152 27.51 -1.04 8.71
C LEU A 152 28.33 -0.64 7.46
N ASP A 153 28.99 -1.62 6.83
CA ASP A 153 29.83 -1.41 5.65
C ASP A 153 29.24 -2.08 4.40
N PHE A 154 28.85 -1.27 3.42
CA PHE A 154 28.26 -1.70 2.16
C PHE A 154 29.18 -1.45 0.95
N ARG A 155 30.50 -1.31 1.17
CA ARG A 155 31.50 -1.05 0.11
C ARG A 155 31.67 -2.20 -0.88
N ASP A 156 31.36 -3.44 -0.50
CA ASP A 156 31.45 -4.60 -1.39
C ASP A 156 30.17 -4.85 -2.23
N LEU A 157 29.04 -4.24 -1.87
CA LEU A 157 27.78 -4.40 -2.61
C LEU A 157 27.89 -4.12 -4.13
N PRO A 158 28.63 -3.10 -4.63
CA PRO A 158 28.77 -2.85 -6.07
C PRO A 158 29.47 -3.98 -6.84
N ALA A 159 30.26 -4.82 -6.16
CA ALA A 159 30.98 -5.93 -6.79
C ALA A 159 30.11 -7.18 -6.95
N ARG A 160 29.01 -7.29 -6.18
CA ARG A 160 28.08 -8.42 -6.22
C ARG A 160 27.10 -8.26 -7.38
N LYS A 161 26.96 -9.31 -8.21
CA LYS A 161 26.12 -9.31 -9.43
C LYS A 161 24.81 -10.07 -9.25
N GLU A 162 24.72 -10.86 -8.19
CA GLU A 162 23.57 -11.68 -7.83
C GLU A 162 22.48 -10.89 -7.10
N SER A 163 21.25 -11.44 -7.11
CA SER A 163 20.17 -10.91 -6.28
C SER A 163 20.42 -11.17 -4.79
N PHE A 164 20.12 -10.18 -3.96
CA PHE A 164 20.25 -10.21 -2.51
C PHE A 164 19.07 -10.88 -1.80
N ARG A 165 17.98 -11.18 -2.52
CA ARG A 165 16.81 -11.87 -1.96
C ARG A 165 17.24 -13.20 -1.33
N TYR A 166 16.92 -13.36 -0.04
CA TYR A 166 17.23 -14.52 0.79
C TYR A 166 18.74 -14.85 0.93
N LYS A 167 19.63 -13.88 0.71
CA LYS A 167 21.05 -14.05 1.00
C LYS A 167 21.32 -13.97 2.51
N MET A 168 22.24 -14.81 2.96
CA MET A 168 22.71 -14.91 4.35
C MET A 168 24.09 -14.26 4.56
N ASP A 169 24.69 -13.72 3.49
CA ASP A 169 26.06 -13.21 3.44
C ASP A 169 26.10 -11.72 3.04
N VAL A 170 25.02 -10.97 3.34
CA VAL A 170 24.88 -9.54 2.98
C VAL A 170 25.89 -8.68 3.73
N LEU A 171 26.12 -9.02 5.00
CA LEU A 171 27.21 -8.48 5.83
C LEU A 171 28.13 -9.65 6.18
N LYS A 172 29.44 -9.38 6.24
CA LYS A 172 30.50 -10.32 6.60
C LYS A 172 31.30 -9.77 7.78
N LYS A 173 32.27 -10.56 8.25
CA LYS A 173 33.25 -10.12 9.27
C LYS A 173 33.85 -8.75 8.92
N GLY A 174 33.87 -7.83 9.90
CA GLY A 174 34.34 -6.44 9.73
C GLY A 174 33.35 -5.48 9.03
N GLN A 175 32.15 -5.95 8.64
CA GLN A 175 31.14 -5.10 7.99
C GLN A 175 30.00 -4.65 8.92
N ILE A 176 29.99 -5.07 10.19
CA ILE A 176 29.02 -4.62 11.18
C ILE A 176 29.66 -4.58 12.57
N GLY A 177 29.38 -3.53 13.34
CA GLY A 177 29.93 -3.41 14.69
C GLY A 177 29.51 -2.14 15.42
N GLY A 178 30.06 -1.98 16.62
CA GLY A 178 29.80 -0.85 17.49
C GLY A 178 30.88 -0.67 18.56
N LYS A 179 31.00 0.53 19.11
CA LYS A 179 31.85 0.81 20.27
C LYS A 179 31.10 0.40 21.52
N CYS A 180 31.36 -0.79 22.05
CA CYS A 180 30.68 -1.33 23.22
C CYS A 180 31.40 -2.60 23.67
N LYS A 181 31.21 -3.02 24.92
CA LYS A 181 31.76 -4.26 25.45
C LYS A 181 30.96 -5.45 24.89
N LEU A 182 31.55 -6.19 23.96
CA LEU A 182 30.88 -7.30 23.26
C LEU A 182 30.93 -8.60 24.06
N ASN A 183 29.79 -9.30 24.18
CA ASN A 183 29.72 -10.67 24.69
C ASN A 183 29.65 -11.67 23.52
N GLU A 184 30.81 -11.94 22.91
CA GLU A 184 30.93 -12.84 21.76
C GLU A 184 30.35 -14.24 22.04
N SER A 185 30.63 -14.80 23.22
CA SER A 185 30.14 -16.13 23.62
C SER A 185 28.61 -16.22 23.59
N ARG A 186 27.92 -15.22 24.17
CA ARG A 186 26.45 -15.13 24.11
C ARG A 186 25.96 -14.97 22.68
N LEU A 187 26.54 -14.03 21.93
CA LEU A 187 26.13 -13.73 20.54
C LEU A 187 26.22 -14.99 19.66
N GLN A 188 27.32 -15.76 19.75
CA GLN A 188 27.48 -17.01 19.01
C GLN A 188 26.53 -18.11 19.50
N SER A 189 26.23 -18.18 20.81
CA SER A 189 25.27 -19.17 21.34
C SER A 189 23.82 -18.93 20.88
N GLU A 190 23.46 -17.66 20.63
CA GLU A 190 22.14 -17.29 20.09
C GLU A 190 22.11 -17.36 18.54
N ALA A 191 23.26 -17.31 17.86
CA ALA A 191 23.38 -17.35 16.41
C ALA A 191 23.14 -18.73 15.75
N THR A 192 22.49 -19.67 16.46
CA THR A 192 22.29 -21.06 16.00
C THR A 192 21.23 -21.20 14.89
N HIS A 193 20.20 -20.35 14.85
CA HIS A 193 19.13 -20.43 13.84
C HIS A 193 19.48 -19.68 12.55
N GLN A 194 20.43 -20.20 11.78
CA GLN A 194 20.91 -19.61 10.52
C GLN A 194 19.90 -19.78 9.36
N SER A 195 19.04 -18.78 9.13
CA SER A 195 18.13 -18.76 7.98
C SER A 195 17.61 -17.35 7.67
N PRO A 196 17.52 -16.96 6.38
CA PRO A 196 17.35 -15.56 5.97
C PRO A 196 16.00 -14.95 6.37
N LEU A 197 14.96 -15.77 6.62
CA LEU A 197 13.62 -15.31 7.05
C LEU A 197 13.22 -15.85 8.43
N GLN A 198 14.16 -16.39 9.20
CA GLN A 198 13.93 -16.93 10.55
C GLN A 198 14.66 -16.17 11.66
N SER A 199 15.81 -15.57 11.36
CA SER A 199 16.54 -14.73 12.30
C SER A 199 17.43 -13.70 11.58
N TRP A 200 18.03 -12.83 12.37
CA TRP A 200 19.14 -11.97 11.96
C TRP A 200 20.51 -12.57 12.31
N ALA A 201 20.57 -13.83 12.76
CA ALA A 201 21.82 -14.53 13.02
C ALA A 201 22.82 -14.54 11.84
N PRO A 202 22.39 -14.62 10.56
CA PRO A 202 23.31 -14.55 9.43
C PRO A 202 24.16 -13.28 9.37
N GLU A 203 23.56 -12.13 9.70
CA GLU A 203 24.25 -10.85 9.75
C GLU A 203 24.88 -10.57 11.14
N MET A 204 24.15 -10.85 12.22
CA MET A 204 24.55 -10.49 13.58
C MET A 204 25.72 -11.32 14.11
N GLN A 205 25.95 -12.55 13.61
CA GLN A 205 27.13 -13.35 13.97
C GLN A 205 28.47 -12.68 13.61
N HIS A 206 28.44 -11.63 12.78
CA HIS A 206 29.60 -10.88 12.31
C HIS A 206 29.78 -9.52 13.02
N PHE A 207 29.00 -9.25 14.08
CA PHE A 207 29.13 -8.04 14.88
C PHE A 207 30.45 -8.00 15.64
N GLU A 208 31.21 -6.92 15.50
CA GLU A 208 32.51 -6.73 16.16
C GLU A 208 32.54 -5.49 17.08
N GLU A 209 33.35 -5.57 18.14
CA GLU A 209 33.69 -4.42 18.98
C GLU A 209 34.63 -3.48 18.22
N LEU A 210 34.26 -2.21 18.13
CA LEU A 210 35.04 -1.16 17.46
C LEU A 210 35.80 -0.30 18.49
N PRO A 211 37.02 0.18 18.17
CA PRO A 211 37.85 0.90 19.13
C PRO A 211 37.35 2.33 19.42
N ASN A 212 36.74 2.98 18.42
CA ASN A 212 36.41 4.40 18.41
C ASN A 212 34.89 4.64 18.46
N PHE A 213 34.47 5.77 19.05
CA PHE A 213 33.08 6.22 19.06
C PHE A 213 32.53 6.44 17.63
N ILE A 214 31.25 6.11 17.46
CA ILE A 214 30.51 6.35 16.23
C ILE A 214 29.81 7.72 16.36
N ASN A 215 30.47 8.76 15.86
CA ASN A 215 29.95 10.12 15.77
C ASN A 215 30.43 10.77 14.46
N GLU A 216 29.88 11.93 14.09
CA GLU A 216 30.22 12.59 12.82
C GLU A 216 31.69 13.04 12.77
N GLU A 217 32.29 13.32 13.94
CA GLU A 217 33.69 13.74 14.08
C GLU A 217 34.69 12.61 13.78
N SER A 218 34.34 11.34 14.03
CA SER A 218 35.27 10.22 13.86
C SER A 218 35.50 9.80 12.40
N GLN A 219 34.75 10.38 11.45
CA GLN A 219 34.86 10.13 9.99
C GLN A 219 34.80 8.64 9.59
N MET A 220 34.25 7.79 10.46
CA MET A 220 34.17 6.34 10.25
C MET A 220 33.14 5.96 9.17
N CYS A 221 32.12 6.78 8.97
CA CYS A 221 31.03 6.55 8.02
C CYS A 221 30.94 7.66 6.99
N ASP A 222 30.52 7.27 5.79
CA ASP A 222 30.27 8.18 4.66
C ASP A 222 28.84 8.77 4.72
N ILE A 223 27.93 8.13 5.48
CA ILE A 223 26.56 8.57 5.75
C ILE A 223 26.22 8.32 7.22
N PHE A 224 25.60 9.30 7.87
CA PHE A 224 24.96 9.15 9.18
C PHE A 224 23.43 9.21 9.04
N ILE A 225 22.74 8.22 9.59
CA ILE A 225 21.27 8.11 9.60
C ILE A 225 20.78 8.36 11.02
N HIS A 226 20.28 9.58 11.26
CA HIS A 226 19.76 10.00 12.56
C HIS A 226 18.34 9.52 12.86
N LYS A 227 17.51 9.31 11.83
CA LYS A 227 16.14 8.80 12.00
C LYS A 227 16.14 7.31 12.36
N PRO A 228 15.31 6.85 13.31
CA PRO A 228 15.14 5.43 13.60
C PRO A 228 14.80 4.65 12.33
N THR A 229 15.53 3.56 12.07
CA THR A 229 15.41 2.79 10.83
C THR A 229 15.02 1.33 11.10
N PHE A 230 13.91 0.87 10.54
CA PHE A 230 13.53 -0.53 10.55
C PHE A 230 14.07 -1.24 9.29
N VAL A 231 14.76 -2.37 9.47
CA VAL A 231 15.38 -3.13 8.39
C VAL A 231 14.49 -4.32 8.02
N MET A 232 13.94 -4.37 6.81
CA MET A 232 12.96 -5.37 6.41
C MET A 232 13.54 -6.38 5.40
N LYS A 233 13.60 -7.66 5.79
CA LYS A 233 13.69 -8.78 4.84
C LYS A 233 12.28 -9.26 4.50
N ILE A 234 11.87 -9.05 3.25
CA ILE A 234 10.53 -9.37 2.75
C ILE A 234 10.46 -10.85 2.32
N ASP A 235 9.36 -11.54 2.63
CA ASP A 235 9.03 -12.83 2.01
C ASP A 235 8.72 -12.64 0.51
N ALA A 236 7.45 -12.39 0.13
CA ALA A 236 7.08 -12.23 -1.28
C ALA A 236 6.08 -11.11 -1.53
N THR A 237 6.47 -10.15 -2.37
CA THR A 237 5.66 -8.95 -2.70
C THR A 237 4.48 -9.20 -3.62
N VAL A 238 4.41 -10.36 -4.29
CA VAL A 238 3.40 -10.69 -5.31
C VAL A 238 2.12 -11.32 -4.77
N ASN A 239 2.15 -11.84 -3.54
CA ASN A 239 1.06 -12.62 -2.96
C ASN A 239 0.74 -12.06 -1.57
N MET A 240 -0.51 -11.65 -1.36
CA MET A 240 -0.93 -11.06 -0.09
C MET A 240 -0.73 -11.99 1.11
N TYR A 241 -0.89 -13.31 0.95
CA TYR A 241 -0.65 -14.29 2.01
C TYR A 241 0.76 -14.16 2.58
N HIS A 242 1.77 -14.09 1.71
CA HIS A 242 3.16 -13.93 2.13
C HIS A 242 3.47 -12.51 2.58
N HIS A 243 3.03 -11.50 1.81
CA HIS A 243 3.40 -10.13 2.12
C HIS A 243 2.76 -9.60 3.41
N PHE A 244 1.59 -10.13 3.76
CA PHE A 244 0.92 -9.84 5.03
C PHE A 244 1.78 -10.27 6.23
N CYS A 245 2.54 -11.36 6.13
CA CYS A 245 3.46 -11.80 7.19
C CYS A 245 4.48 -10.72 7.53
N ASP A 246 4.99 -9.99 6.53
CA ASP A 246 5.95 -8.91 6.73
C ASP A 246 5.32 -7.76 7.53
N PHE A 247 4.10 -7.33 7.16
CA PHE A 247 3.37 -6.27 7.87
C PHE A 247 2.97 -6.69 9.30
N PHE A 248 2.53 -7.93 9.48
CA PHE A 248 2.11 -8.44 10.79
C PHE A 248 3.27 -8.59 11.77
N ASN A 249 4.40 -9.12 11.30
CA ASN A 249 5.61 -9.23 12.12
C ASN A 249 6.25 -7.86 12.37
N LEU A 250 6.18 -6.91 11.44
CA LEU A 250 6.58 -5.52 11.69
C LEU A 250 5.71 -4.86 12.78
N TYR A 251 4.38 -4.96 12.70
CA TYR A 251 3.48 -4.45 13.73
C TYR A 251 3.75 -5.07 15.10
N THR A 252 3.93 -6.40 15.16
CA THR A 252 4.32 -7.11 16.38
C THR A 252 5.65 -6.58 16.92
N SER A 253 6.61 -6.29 16.02
CA SER A 253 7.91 -5.72 16.38
C SER A 253 7.84 -4.30 16.93
N LEU A 254 6.80 -3.51 16.61
CA LEU A 254 6.58 -2.21 17.26
C LEU A 254 6.33 -2.39 18.76
N HIS A 255 5.52 -3.39 19.14
CA HIS A 255 5.30 -3.73 20.55
C HIS A 255 6.56 -4.31 21.22
N VAL A 256 7.31 -5.18 20.55
CA VAL A 256 8.58 -5.74 21.08
C VAL A 256 9.66 -4.65 21.24
N ASN A 257 9.68 -3.65 20.35
CA ASN A 257 10.54 -2.47 20.44
C ASN A 257 10.01 -1.41 21.43
N GLY A 258 8.87 -1.65 22.07
CA GLY A 258 8.01 -0.66 22.73
C GLY A 258 8.51 0.00 24.02
N SER A 259 9.82 0.21 24.17
CA SER A 259 10.43 0.85 25.35
C SER A 259 10.41 2.39 25.29
N HIS A 260 9.79 2.99 24.28
CA HIS A 260 9.82 4.45 24.04
C HIS A 260 8.43 4.94 23.57
N PRO A 261 7.99 6.14 23.98
CA PRO A 261 6.74 6.74 23.50
C PRO A 261 6.58 6.74 21.97
N ASP A 262 7.66 6.94 21.23
CA ASP A 262 7.63 6.93 19.75
C ASP A 262 7.40 5.56 19.11
N MET A 263 7.06 4.49 19.86
CA MET A 263 6.87 3.13 19.32
C MET A 263 5.89 3.03 18.13
N PHE A 264 4.94 3.97 18.02
CA PHE A 264 3.97 4.07 16.93
C PHE A 264 4.16 5.32 16.06
N THR A 265 5.30 6.01 16.13
CA THR A 265 5.58 7.13 15.23
C THR A 265 5.66 6.67 13.77
N ARG A 266 5.26 7.55 12.85
CA ARG A 266 5.44 7.33 11.41
C ARG A 266 6.70 8.00 10.87
N ASP A 267 7.43 8.78 11.67
CA ASP A 267 8.71 9.36 11.25
C ASP A 267 9.91 8.40 11.44
N VAL A 268 9.74 7.19 10.94
CA VAL A 268 10.79 6.17 10.86
C VAL A 268 11.17 5.92 9.41
N ASN A 269 12.43 5.54 9.16
CA ASN A 269 12.84 5.00 7.87
C ASN A 269 12.51 3.50 7.82
N ILE A 270 12.19 3.00 6.63
CA ILE A 270 12.09 1.55 6.36
C ILE A 270 13.09 1.23 5.26
N LEU A 271 14.06 0.38 5.60
CA LEU A 271 15.12 -0.09 4.71
C LEU A 271 14.83 -1.52 4.27
N ILE A 272 14.45 -1.69 3.01
CA ILE A 272 14.29 -3.01 2.41
C ILE A 272 15.68 -3.62 2.17
N TRP A 273 15.93 -4.82 2.68
CA TRP A 273 17.22 -5.49 2.71
C TRP A 273 17.62 -6.14 1.37
N GLU A 274 17.35 -5.43 0.27
CA GLU A 274 17.50 -5.90 -1.11
C GLU A 274 17.98 -4.74 -2.00
N THR A 275 18.60 -5.04 -3.15
CA THR A 275 19.20 -4.04 -4.06
C THR A 275 18.32 -3.64 -5.24
N TYR A 276 17.08 -4.14 -5.31
CA TYR A 276 16.09 -3.79 -6.32
C TYR A 276 15.00 -2.87 -5.75
N ALA A 277 14.31 -2.15 -6.63
CA ALA A 277 13.21 -1.27 -6.21
C ALA A 277 12.02 -2.13 -5.75
N TYR A 278 11.54 -1.88 -4.54
CA TYR A 278 10.34 -2.53 -4.02
C TYR A 278 9.12 -2.20 -4.91
N HIS A 279 8.36 -3.22 -5.29
CA HIS A 279 7.10 -3.09 -6.02
C HIS A 279 6.08 -4.13 -5.53
N SER A 280 4.87 -3.67 -5.21
CA SER A 280 3.72 -4.49 -4.82
C SER A 280 2.43 -3.68 -4.86
N ASN A 281 1.31 -4.31 -5.22
CA ASN A 281 -0.04 -3.74 -5.11
C ASN A 281 -0.37 -3.37 -3.66
N PHE A 282 0.19 -4.11 -2.69
CA PHE A 282 -0.02 -3.89 -1.26
C PHE A 282 0.87 -2.78 -0.69
N GLY A 283 1.68 -2.11 -1.53
CA GLY A 283 2.65 -1.09 -1.11
C GLY A 283 2.06 0.11 -0.37
N ILE A 284 0.78 0.43 -0.58
CA ILE A 284 0.08 1.46 0.20
C ILE A 284 0.06 1.12 1.71
N THR A 285 0.17 -0.15 2.10
CA THR A 285 0.21 -0.60 3.50
C THR A 285 1.42 -0.04 4.26
N TRP A 286 2.54 0.24 3.58
CA TRP A 286 3.70 0.89 4.21
C TRP A 286 3.36 2.28 4.77
N SER A 287 2.36 2.98 4.21
CA SER A 287 1.93 4.28 4.75
C SER A 287 1.34 4.17 6.16
N ALA A 288 0.96 2.97 6.62
CA ALA A 288 0.53 2.75 8.01
C ALA A 288 1.69 2.75 9.02
N PHE A 289 2.90 2.44 8.56
CA PHE A 289 4.12 2.30 9.37
C PHE A 289 5.06 3.50 9.22
N THR A 290 5.14 4.11 8.04
CA THR A 290 6.01 5.26 7.77
C THR A 290 5.31 6.37 6.97
N GLN A 291 5.87 7.57 7.05
CA GLN A 291 5.61 8.70 6.13
C GLN A 291 6.80 8.99 5.20
N ASN A 292 7.96 8.37 5.45
CA ASN A 292 9.16 8.53 4.65
C ASN A 292 9.15 7.55 3.45
N PRO A 293 9.81 7.87 2.33
CA PRO A 293 10.00 6.93 1.22
C PRO A 293 10.75 5.66 1.67
N LEU A 294 10.44 4.52 1.04
CA LEU A 294 11.18 3.28 1.30
C LEU A 294 12.62 3.39 0.80
N LEU A 295 13.57 3.08 1.67
CA LEU A 295 14.98 2.92 1.35
C LEU A 295 15.24 1.46 0.92
N ASN A 296 16.32 1.23 0.18
CA ASN A 296 16.79 -0.11 -0.16
C ASN A 296 18.33 -0.13 -0.18
N LEU A 297 18.96 -1.31 -0.24
CA LEU A 297 20.41 -1.43 -0.18
C LEU A 297 21.14 -0.74 -1.35
N ARG A 298 20.47 -0.46 -2.47
CA ARG A 298 21.06 0.30 -3.59
C ARG A 298 21.45 1.71 -3.17
N SER A 299 20.67 2.36 -2.28
CA SER A 299 20.95 3.71 -1.77
C SER A 299 22.28 3.82 -1.02
N PHE A 300 22.82 2.70 -0.53
CA PHE A 300 24.03 2.61 0.29
C PHE A 300 25.19 1.87 -0.40
N GLN A 301 25.03 1.44 -1.65
CA GLN A 301 26.08 0.77 -2.41
C GLN A 301 27.38 1.60 -2.45
N GLY A 302 28.49 0.96 -2.05
CA GLY A 302 29.82 1.58 -2.08
C GLY A 302 30.14 2.44 -0.85
N LYS A 303 29.33 2.42 0.22
CA LYS A 303 29.43 3.34 1.36
C LYS A 303 29.43 2.64 2.71
N ARG A 304 30.02 3.30 3.71
CA ARG A 304 29.90 2.99 5.14
C ARG A 304 28.79 3.85 5.74
N VAL A 305 27.88 3.23 6.48
CA VAL A 305 26.65 3.87 6.98
C VAL A 305 26.53 3.64 8.47
N CYS A 306 26.38 4.73 9.23
CA CYS A 306 26.22 4.71 10.67
C CYS A 306 24.77 5.03 11.02
N PHE A 307 24.11 4.18 11.79
CA PHE A 307 22.73 4.37 12.22
C PHE A 307 22.68 4.75 13.70
N ARG A 308 22.03 5.88 14.01
CA ARG A 308 21.81 6.32 15.40
C ARG A 308 20.91 5.34 16.15
N GLU A 309 19.80 4.93 15.53
CA GLU A 309 18.94 3.84 15.99
C GLU A 309 18.52 2.97 14.81
N VAL A 310 18.64 1.66 14.97
CA VAL A 310 18.25 0.67 13.96
C VAL A 310 17.53 -0.50 14.63
N VAL A 311 16.46 -0.98 14.00
CA VAL A 311 15.67 -2.12 14.47
C VAL A 311 15.66 -3.20 13.40
N PHE A 312 15.97 -4.41 13.82
CA PHE A 312 15.91 -5.64 13.07
C PHE A 312 14.68 -6.42 13.57
N PRO A 313 13.50 -6.23 12.95
CA PRO A 313 12.22 -6.75 13.40
C PRO A 313 12.12 -8.27 13.24
N LEU A 314 11.11 -8.84 13.90
CA LEU A 314 10.69 -10.24 13.73
C LEU A 314 10.46 -10.56 12.24
N LEU A 315 10.84 -11.78 11.84
CA LEU A 315 10.86 -12.20 10.43
C LEU A 315 9.69 -13.13 10.06
N PRO A 316 9.23 -13.12 8.80
CA PRO A 316 7.94 -13.71 8.40
C PRO A 316 7.87 -15.25 8.47
N ARG A 317 9.00 -15.96 8.59
CA ARG A 317 9.04 -17.44 8.55
C ARG A 317 9.72 -18.09 9.76
N MET A 318 9.78 -17.38 10.89
CA MET A 318 10.32 -17.89 12.16
C MET A 318 9.80 -19.30 12.51
N ILE A 319 10.66 -20.09 13.14
CA ILE A 319 10.27 -21.37 13.76
C ILE A 319 9.40 -21.04 14.97
N PHE A 320 8.21 -21.64 15.06
CA PHE A 320 7.14 -21.24 15.99
C PHE A 320 6.76 -19.75 15.90
N GLY A 321 6.86 -19.18 14.69
CA GLY A 321 6.56 -17.79 14.41
C GLY A 321 5.08 -17.43 14.43
N LEU A 322 4.80 -16.17 14.14
CA LEU A 322 3.44 -15.64 14.04
C LEU A 322 2.91 -15.72 12.61
N TYR A 323 1.64 -16.16 12.50
CA TYR A 323 0.93 -16.56 11.28
C TYR A 323 1.56 -17.76 10.54
N TYR A 324 2.81 -17.66 10.09
CA TYR A 324 3.54 -18.79 9.51
C TYR A 324 4.13 -19.66 10.62
N ASN A 325 3.88 -20.98 10.57
CA ASN A 325 4.33 -21.95 11.57
C ASN A 325 3.86 -21.68 13.01
N THR A 326 2.79 -20.91 13.22
CA THR A 326 2.24 -20.70 14.56
C THR A 326 1.72 -22.02 15.12
N PRO A 327 2.19 -22.47 16.30
CA PRO A 327 1.59 -23.59 16.99
C PRO A 327 0.27 -23.10 17.60
N ILE A 328 -0.84 -23.23 16.87
CA ILE A 328 -2.14 -22.77 17.37
C ILE A 328 -2.81 -23.93 18.12
N VAL A 329 -2.90 -23.82 19.45
CA VAL A 329 -3.61 -24.81 20.27
C VAL A 329 -5.07 -24.97 19.84
N TRP A 330 -5.54 -26.21 19.84
CA TRP A 330 -6.84 -26.56 19.28
C TRP A 330 -8.00 -25.80 19.94
N GLY A 331 -8.94 -25.31 19.11
CA GLY A 331 -10.24 -24.79 19.54
C GLY A 331 -10.27 -23.36 20.08
N CYS A 332 -9.14 -22.77 20.49
CA CYS A 332 -9.08 -21.38 20.94
C CYS A 332 -9.14 -20.38 19.76
N LYS A 333 -9.82 -19.25 19.95
CA LYS A 333 -10.08 -18.25 18.91
C LYS A 333 -10.03 -16.82 19.44
N GLU A 334 -10.12 -15.84 18.52
CA GLU A 334 -10.15 -14.39 18.81
C GLU A 334 -8.84 -13.87 19.43
N SER A 335 -7.73 -13.96 18.69
CA SER A 335 -6.46 -13.36 19.10
C SER A 335 -6.56 -11.83 19.13
N GLY A 336 -6.26 -11.25 20.29
CA GLY A 336 -6.14 -9.82 20.50
C GLY A 336 -5.11 -9.20 19.55
N LEU A 337 -3.96 -9.84 19.35
CA LEU A 337 -2.89 -9.34 18.47
C LEU A 337 -3.32 -9.23 17.00
N PHE A 338 -4.00 -10.25 16.44
CA PHE A 338 -4.52 -10.22 15.07
C PHE A 338 -5.65 -9.19 14.90
N HIS A 339 -6.55 -9.11 15.88
CA HIS A 339 -7.63 -8.13 15.92
C HIS A 339 -7.10 -6.68 16.05
N ALA A 340 -6.06 -6.46 16.87
CA ALA A 340 -5.38 -5.17 17.01
C ALA A 340 -4.73 -4.76 15.69
N PHE A 341 -3.95 -5.64 15.07
CA PHE A 341 -3.32 -5.39 13.77
C PHE A 341 -4.34 -4.96 12.71
N SER A 342 -5.45 -5.70 12.59
CA SER A 342 -6.51 -5.40 11.61
C SER A 342 -7.05 -3.98 11.81
N LYS A 343 -7.38 -3.62 13.07
CA LYS A 343 -7.88 -2.28 13.42
C LYS A 343 -6.83 -1.19 13.23
N PHE A 344 -5.55 -1.47 13.47
CA PHE A 344 -4.44 -0.54 13.19
C PHE A 344 -4.33 -0.20 11.70
N ILE A 345 -4.28 -1.21 10.82
CA ILE A 345 -4.16 -1.00 9.37
C ILE A 345 -5.38 -0.27 8.81
N LEU A 346 -6.59 -0.71 9.14
CA LEU A 346 -7.84 -0.08 8.66
C LEU A 346 -7.92 1.40 9.07
N HIS A 347 -7.53 1.72 10.31
CA HIS A 347 -7.49 3.10 10.81
C HIS A 347 -6.44 3.95 10.08
N ARG A 348 -5.20 3.48 10.03
CA ARG A 348 -4.07 4.20 9.40
C ARG A 348 -4.30 4.47 7.91
N LEU A 349 -4.87 3.50 7.18
CA LEU A 349 -5.21 3.64 5.77
C LEU A 349 -6.49 4.45 5.51
N LYS A 350 -7.17 4.92 6.58
CA LYS A 350 -8.43 5.66 6.55
C LYS A 350 -9.52 4.91 5.77
N ILE A 351 -9.62 3.59 5.98
CA ILE A 351 -10.70 2.79 5.40
C ILE A 351 -11.99 3.16 6.14
N PRO A 352 -13.03 3.65 5.45
CA PRO A 352 -14.31 3.95 6.09
C PRO A 352 -14.92 2.67 6.65
N LYS A 353 -15.46 2.75 7.87
CA LYS A 353 -16.42 1.76 8.34
C LYS A 353 -17.66 1.82 7.45
N ARG A 354 -18.37 0.69 7.30
CA ARG A 354 -19.63 0.60 6.54
C ARG A 354 -20.57 1.77 6.86
N ALA A 355 -20.81 2.59 5.86
CA ALA A 355 -21.64 3.79 5.95
C ALA A 355 -22.80 3.71 4.96
N THR A 356 -23.94 4.27 5.34
CA THR A 356 -25.23 4.27 4.64
C THR A 356 -25.93 2.90 4.49
N ILE A 357 -27.26 2.95 4.67
CA ILE A 357 -28.21 1.88 4.34
C ILE A 357 -28.34 1.83 2.80
N ASP A 358 -28.66 0.65 2.25
CA ASP A 358 -29.15 0.51 0.86
C ASP A 358 -30.19 1.61 0.57
N PRO A 359 -30.14 2.35 -0.56
CA PRO A 359 -31.17 3.34 -0.92
C PRO A 359 -32.61 2.79 -0.94
N ALA A 360 -32.80 1.46 -0.97
CA ALA A 360 -34.10 0.80 -0.77
C ALA A 360 -34.60 0.75 0.69
N GLY A 361 -33.82 1.26 1.66
CA GLY A 361 -34.22 1.39 3.07
C GLY A 361 -34.27 0.10 3.89
N GLN A 362 -33.82 -1.04 3.34
CA GLN A 362 -33.79 -2.33 4.05
C GLN A 362 -32.35 -2.85 4.17
N PRO A 363 -31.92 -3.30 5.37
CA PRO A 363 -30.58 -3.85 5.57
C PRO A 363 -30.48 -5.28 5.02
N ARG A 364 -29.96 -5.39 3.79
CA ARG A 364 -29.60 -6.68 3.18
C ARG A 364 -28.20 -7.13 3.62
N ILE A 365 -28.05 -8.45 3.77
CA ILE A 365 -26.75 -9.10 3.98
C ILE A 365 -25.96 -9.01 2.67
N LYS A 366 -24.73 -8.53 2.75
CA LYS A 366 -23.81 -8.33 1.62
C LYS A 366 -22.91 -9.55 1.44
N ILE A 367 -23.00 -10.18 0.27
CA ILE A 367 -22.24 -11.36 -0.11
C ILE A 367 -21.26 -10.99 -1.21
N LEU A 368 -19.97 -11.21 -0.94
CA LEU A 368 -18.89 -11.00 -1.88
C LEU A 368 -18.35 -12.35 -2.37
N LEU A 369 -18.45 -12.61 -3.66
CA LEU A 369 -17.83 -13.78 -4.30
C LEU A 369 -16.53 -13.35 -4.99
N LEU A 370 -15.41 -13.87 -4.49
CA LEU A 370 -14.09 -13.71 -5.08
C LEU A 370 -13.90 -14.68 -6.24
N SER A 371 -14.02 -14.17 -7.45
CA SER A 371 -13.71 -14.87 -8.70
C SER A 371 -12.20 -14.96 -8.92
N ARG A 372 -11.78 -15.85 -9.83
CA ARG A 372 -10.37 -16.09 -10.17
C ARG A 372 -10.19 -16.38 -11.66
N ASN A 373 -9.44 -15.53 -12.35
CA ASN A 373 -8.98 -15.79 -13.71
C ASN A 373 -7.58 -16.45 -13.74
N THR A 374 -7.35 -17.43 -12.87
CA THR A 374 -6.12 -18.27 -12.88
C THR A 374 -6.35 -19.56 -13.66
N GLN A 375 -5.30 -20.16 -14.24
CA GLN A 375 -5.41 -21.44 -14.99
C GLN A 375 -6.10 -22.56 -14.19
N TYR A 376 -5.89 -22.57 -12.87
CA TYR A 376 -6.40 -23.55 -11.92
C TYR A 376 -7.17 -22.90 -10.77
N ARG A 377 -7.99 -23.68 -10.07
CA ARG A 377 -8.90 -23.27 -8.98
C ARG A 377 -9.95 -22.25 -9.41
N ARG A 378 -10.42 -22.35 -10.65
CA ARG A 378 -11.60 -21.65 -11.16
C ARG A 378 -12.88 -22.36 -10.68
N ILE A 379 -13.95 -21.57 -10.57
CA ILE A 379 -15.31 -22.03 -10.29
C ILE A 379 -16.00 -22.26 -11.64
N LEU A 380 -16.17 -23.51 -12.05
CA LEU A 380 -16.69 -23.87 -13.38
C LEU A 380 -18.14 -23.42 -13.59
N ASN A 381 -18.96 -23.48 -12.54
CA ASN A 381 -20.37 -23.10 -12.57
C ASN A 381 -20.64 -21.78 -11.81
N GLU A 382 -19.68 -20.85 -11.79
CA GLU A 382 -19.76 -19.58 -11.03
C GLU A 382 -21.07 -18.80 -11.29
N LYS A 383 -21.49 -18.72 -12.56
CA LYS A 383 -22.74 -18.07 -12.94
C LYS A 383 -23.96 -18.69 -12.25
N ALA A 384 -24.03 -20.03 -12.18
CA ALA A 384 -25.15 -20.72 -11.53
C ALA A 384 -25.18 -20.47 -10.01
N LEU A 385 -24.01 -20.32 -9.36
CA LEU A 385 -23.92 -19.95 -7.96
C LEU A 385 -24.39 -18.49 -7.73
N LEU A 386 -23.93 -17.55 -8.58
CA LEU A 386 -24.34 -16.14 -8.50
C LEU A 386 -25.83 -15.96 -8.76
N ASP A 387 -26.38 -16.66 -9.76
CA ASP A 387 -27.80 -16.60 -10.09
C ASP A 387 -28.65 -17.19 -8.94
N ALA A 388 -28.22 -18.30 -8.31
CA ALA A 388 -28.89 -18.87 -7.13
C ALA A 388 -28.89 -17.93 -5.91
N LEU A 389 -27.82 -17.17 -5.67
CA LEU A 389 -27.78 -16.15 -4.61
C LEU A 389 -28.75 -15.00 -4.89
N ARG A 390 -28.79 -14.53 -6.14
CA ARG A 390 -29.65 -13.42 -6.59
C ARG A 390 -31.13 -13.80 -6.60
N SER A 391 -31.46 -15.05 -6.90
CA SER A 391 -32.83 -15.59 -6.83
C SER A 391 -33.24 -16.04 -5.42
N SER A 392 -32.38 -15.92 -4.41
CA SER A 392 -32.70 -16.36 -3.05
C SER A 392 -33.89 -15.57 -2.47
N PRO A 393 -34.86 -16.23 -1.82
CA PRO A 393 -35.97 -15.54 -1.15
C PRO A 393 -35.51 -14.59 -0.03
N ARG A 394 -34.26 -14.71 0.45
CA ARG A 394 -33.66 -13.83 1.46
C ARG A 394 -33.12 -12.50 0.89
N GLN A 395 -33.18 -12.30 -0.44
CA GLN A 395 -32.80 -11.05 -1.13
C GLN A 395 -31.41 -10.53 -0.77
N TYR A 396 -30.39 -11.35 -0.99
CA TYR A 396 -29.00 -10.96 -0.74
C TYR A 396 -28.52 -9.85 -1.68
N SER A 397 -27.65 -8.98 -1.17
CA SER A 397 -26.87 -8.04 -1.99
C SER A 397 -25.60 -8.77 -2.43
N VAL A 398 -25.51 -9.14 -3.72
CA VAL A 398 -24.48 -10.07 -4.23
C VAL A 398 -23.54 -9.35 -5.19
N GLU A 399 -22.27 -9.29 -4.82
CA GLU A 399 -21.19 -8.71 -5.63
C GLU A 399 -20.19 -9.80 -6.06
N ARG A 400 -19.75 -9.75 -7.32
CA ARG A 400 -18.67 -10.57 -7.87
C ARG A 400 -17.47 -9.66 -8.06
N VAL A 401 -16.34 -9.98 -7.43
CA VAL A 401 -15.08 -9.24 -7.60
C VAL A 401 -13.96 -10.14 -8.04
N GLU A 402 -12.96 -9.52 -8.66
CA GLU A 402 -11.68 -10.15 -8.95
C GLU A 402 -10.58 -9.16 -8.53
N PHE A 403 -9.72 -9.57 -7.59
CA PHE A 403 -8.63 -8.72 -7.11
C PHE A 403 -7.39 -8.94 -7.98
N THR A 404 -7.24 -8.12 -9.02
CA THR A 404 -6.12 -8.15 -9.97
C THR A 404 -4.99 -7.20 -9.51
N HIS A 405 -3.98 -7.02 -10.37
CA HIS A 405 -2.96 -5.98 -10.17
C HIS A 405 -3.46 -4.56 -10.51
N GLU A 406 -4.60 -4.42 -11.19
CA GLU A 406 -5.20 -3.12 -11.51
C GLU A 406 -6.06 -2.56 -10.37
N THR A 407 -6.57 -3.42 -9.47
CA THR A 407 -7.41 -2.99 -8.35
C THR A 407 -6.57 -2.41 -7.22
N ASP A 408 -6.72 -1.11 -6.92
CA ASP A 408 -6.10 -0.46 -5.76
C ASP A 408 -6.42 -1.21 -4.45
N PHE A 409 -5.39 -1.51 -3.64
CA PHE A 409 -5.57 -2.25 -2.39
C PHE A 409 -6.42 -1.48 -1.37
N ARG A 410 -6.41 -0.14 -1.36
CA ARG A 410 -7.31 0.64 -0.50
C ARG A 410 -8.78 0.48 -0.94
N HIS A 411 -9.06 0.32 -2.23
CA HIS A 411 -10.39 -0.08 -2.71
C HIS A 411 -10.73 -1.52 -2.31
N GLN A 412 -9.82 -2.50 -2.47
CA GLN A 412 -10.05 -3.89 -2.03
C GLN A 412 -10.47 -3.95 -0.55
N LEU A 413 -9.79 -3.20 0.34
CA LEU A 413 -10.13 -3.11 1.76
C LEU A 413 -11.50 -2.46 2.04
N ARG A 414 -11.98 -1.54 1.20
CA ARG A 414 -13.33 -0.95 1.35
C ARG A 414 -14.42 -1.98 1.06
N VAL A 415 -14.29 -2.71 -0.05
CA VAL A 415 -15.24 -3.76 -0.44
C VAL A 415 -15.31 -4.84 0.65
N ILE A 416 -14.15 -5.24 1.18
CA ILE A 416 -14.05 -6.22 2.27
C ILE A 416 -14.65 -5.69 3.59
N GLN A 417 -14.44 -4.42 3.96
CA GLN A 417 -15.10 -3.82 5.14
C GLN A 417 -16.63 -3.65 5.00
N ASP A 418 -17.16 -3.72 3.78
CA ASP A 418 -18.60 -3.67 3.49
C ASP A 418 -19.22 -5.08 3.27
N THR A 419 -18.41 -6.14 3.40
CA THR A 419 -18.84 -7.54 3.20
C THR A 419 -19.29 -8.21 4.49
N ASP A 420 -20.43 -8.90 4.46
CA ASP A 420 -20.93 -9.72 5.58
C ASP A 420 -20.60 -11.22 5.40
N ILE A 421 -20.68 -11.72 4.16
CA ILE A 421 -20.30 -13.10 3.81
C ILE A 421 -19.28 -13.06 2.67
N PHE A 422 -18.07 -13.57 2.93
CA PHE A 422 -16.98 -13.62 1.95
C PHE A 422 -16.77 -15.04 1.43
N ILE A 423 -16.99 -15.24 0.14
CA ILE A 423 -16.97 -16.55 -0.52
C ILE A 423 -15.78 -16.60 -1.49
N GLY A 424 -14.96 -17.65 -1.44
CA GLY A 424 -13.85 -17.78 -2.39
C GLY A 424 -13.14 -19.14 -2.37
N MET A 425 -12.31 -19.37 -3.39
CA MET A 425 -11.46 -20.57 -3.54
C MET A 425 -10.10 -20.39 -2.85
N HIS A 426 -9.59 -21.44 -2.21
CA HIS A 426 -8.32 -21.45 -1.46
C HIS A 426 -7.16 -20.76 -2.20
N GLY A 427 -6.62 -19.70 -1.58
CA GLY A 427 -5.46 -18.97 -2.07
C GLY A 427 -5.44 -17.51 -1.63
N ALA A 428 -4.36 -16.83 -2.00
CA ALA A 428 -3.96 -15.45 -1.61
C ALA A 428 -5.09 -14.46 -1.31
N GLY A 429 -6.12 -14.40 -2.15
CA GLY A 429 -7.22 -13.45 -1.99
C GLY A 429 -8.09 -13.71 -0.76
N LEU A 430 -8.16 -14.94 -0.23
CA LEU A 430 -8.87 -15.24 1.02
C LEU A 430 -8.20 -14.63 2.26
N THR A 431 -6.91 -14.26 2.21
CA THR A 431 -6.23 -13.54 3.29
C THR A 431 -6.90 -12.19 3.62
N HIS A 432 -7.75 -11.66 2.72
CA HIS A 432 -8.58 -10.49 2.98
C HIS A 432 -9.53 -10.67 4.18
N LEU A 433 -9.81 -11.91 4.60
CA LEU A 433 -10.63 -12.21 5.77
C LEU A 433 -10.14 -11.52 7.05
N LEU A 434 -8.84 -11.19 7.11
CA LEU A 434 -8.23 -10.44 8.21
C LEU A 434 -8.80 -9.03 8.37
N PHE A 435 -9.37 -8.47 7.31
CA PHE A 435 -9.94 -7.14 7.26
C PHE A 435 -11.48 -7.15 7.15
N LEU A 436 -12.13 -8.29 7.33
CA LEU A 436 -13.59 -8.34 7.43
C LEU A 436 -14.10 -7.67 8.73
N PRO A 437 -15.37 -7.23 8.77
CA PRO A 437 -16.07 -6.88 10.01
C PRO A 437 -16.09 -8.03 11.03
N ASP A 438 -16.17 -7.69 12.32
CA ASP A 438 -16.10 -8.66 13.42
C ASP A 438 -17.28 -9.66 13.46
N TRP A 439 -18.35 -9.41 12.69
CA TRP A 439 -19.53 -10.29 12.58
C TRP A 439 -19.55 -11.17 11.33
N ALA A 440 -18.55 -11.05 10.45
CA ALA A 440 -18.58 -11.64 9.12
C ALA A 440 -18.33 -13.15 9.12
N SER A 441 -18.76 -13.81 8.05
CA SER A 441 -18.53 -15.24 7.81
C SER A 441 -17.75 -15.48 6.51
N VAL A 442 -16.74 -16.35 6.57
CA VAL A 442 -15.94 -16.79 5.43
C VAL A 442 -16.43 -18.16 4.98
N PHE A 443 -16.70 -18.32 3.68
CA PHE A 443 -16.96 -19.60 3.04
C PHE A 443 -15.82 -19.94 2.08
N GLU A 444 -14.90 -20.81 2.51
CA GLU A 444 -13.91 -21.39 1.61
C GLU A 444 -14.58 -22.49 0.78
N LEU A 445 -14.73 -22.24 -0.52
CA LEU A 445 -15.38 -23.15 -1.46
C LEU A 445 -14.63 -24.46 -1.62
N TYR A 446 -13.30 -24.44 -1.57
CA TYR A 446 -12.52 -25.67 -1.56
C TYR A 446 -11.12 -25.41 -1.00
N ASN A 447 -10.77 -26.12 0.07
CA ASN A 447 -9.55 -25.97 0.87
C ASN A 447 -8.28 -26.59 0.26
N CYS A 448 -8.38 -27.23 -0.92
CA CYS A 448 -7.26 -27.89 -1.59
C CYS A 448 -6.52 -28.95 -0.74
N GLY A 449 -7.24 -29.62 0.18
CA GLY A 449 -6.68 -30.61 1.10
C GLY A 449 -5.99 -30.03 2.33
N ASP A 450 -6.07 -28.72 2.53
CA ASP A 450 -5.49 -28.01 3.68
C ASP A 450 -6.62 -27.32 4.47
N GLU A 451 -7.34 -28.11 5.26
CA GLU A 451 -8.55 -27.66 5.96
C GLU A 451 -8.26 -26.61 7.06
N HIS A 452 -7.02 -26.53 7.50
CA HIS A 452 -6.62 -25.71 8.64
C HIS A 452 -6.06 -24.35 8.22
N CYS A 453 -5.42 -24.20 7.06
CA CYS A 453 -4.77 -22.94 6.64
C CYS A 453 -5.64 -21.67 6.81
N TYR A 454 -6.79 -21.57 6.13
CA TYR A 454 -7.67 -20.39 6.27
C TYR A 454 -8.65 -20.50 7.45
N ALA A 455 -8.99 -21.71 7.89
CA ALA A 455 -9.81 -21.92 9.09
C ALA A 455 -9.11 -21.37 10.35
N ASP A 456 -7.83 -21.65 10.51
CA ASP A 456 -7.01 -21.16 11.62
C ASP A 456 -6.75 -19.66 11.51
N LEU A 457 -6.59 -19.12 10.30
CA LEU A 457 -6.49 -17.67 10.10
C LEU A 457 -7.78 -16.94 10.50
N ALA A 458 -8.93 -17.48 10.11
CA ALA A 458 -10.24 -16.98 10.52
C ALA A 458 -10.43 -17.10 12.04
N ARG A 459 -10.01 -18.22 12.64
CA ARG A 459 -10.00 -18.47 14.08
C ARG A 459 -9.14 -17.47 14.84
N LEU A 460 -7.94 -17.15 14.35
CA LEU A 460 -7.04 -16.13 14.89
C LEU A 460 -7.68 -14.74 14.81
N ARG A 461 -8.24 -14.37 13.65
CA ARG A 461 -8.93 -13.09 13.46
C ARG A 461 -10.22 -12.95 14.28
N GLY A 462 -10.89 -14.06 14.58
CA GLY A 462 -12.19 -14.09 15.26
C GLY A 462 -13.41 -14.05 14.35
N VAL A 463 -13.27 -14.20 13.02
CA VAL A 463 -14.41 -14.27 12.09
C VAL A 463 -14.93 -15.69 11.94
N HIS A 464 -16.21 -15.86 11.61
CA HIS A 464 -16.78 -17.17 11.38
C HIS A 464 -16.20 -17.81 10.12
N TYR A 465 -16.01 -19.13 10.13
CA TYR A 465 -15.46 -19.89 9.02
C TYR A 465 -16.28 -21.15 8.77
N GLN A 466 -16.53 -21.43 7.50
CA GLN A 466 -17.24 -22.62 7.04
C GLN A 466 -16.71 -23.10 5.69
N THR A 467 -16.86 -24.39 5.46
CA THR A 467 -16.61 -25.06 4.18
C THR A 467 -17.60 -26.22 4.03
N TRP A 468 -17.44 -27.03 2.99
CA TRP A 468 -18.35 -28.13 2.66
C TRP A 468 -18.21 -29.28 3.65
N THR A 469 -19.32 -29.73 4.23
CA THR A 469 -19.37 -30.92 5.08
C THR A 469 -19.51 -32.21 4.28
N ASN A 470 -20.00 -32.14 3.04
CA ASN A 470 -20.19 -33.29 2.16
C ASN A 470 -19.41 -33.11 0.85
N HIS A 471 -18.22 -33.69 0.78
CA HIS A 471 -17.34 -33.59 -0.39
C HIS A 471 -17.93 -34.21 -1.68
N THR A 472 -18.97 -35.06 -1.60
CA THR A 472 -19.66 -35.56 -2.82
C THR A 472 -20.42 -34.47 -3.59
N LYS A 473 -20.60 -33.30 -2.98
CA LYS A 473 -21.18 -32.09 -3.59
C LYS A 473 -20.15 -31.24 -4.34
N LEU A 474 -18.90 -31.67 -4.34
CA LEU A 474 -17.78 -31.08 -5.08
C LEU A 474 -17.49 -31.94 -6.31
N LYS A 475 -17.35 -31.32 -7.49
CA LYS A 475 -16.96 -32.00 -8.73
C LYS A 475 -15.66 -31.40 -9.25
N GLN A 476 -14.61 -32.20 -9.23
CA GLN A 476 -13.30 -31.86 -9.80
C GLN A 476 -13.34 -32.00 -11.33
N GLN A 477 -12.64 -31.14 -12.08
CA GLN A 477 -12.64 -31.17 -13.55
C GLN A 477 -11.88 -32.39 -14.12
N ASP A 478 -10.71 -32.64 -13.54
CA ASP A 478 -9.72 -33.64 -13.92
C ASP A 478 -8.88 -33.98 -12.68
N GLU A 479 -7.96 -34.94 -12.72
CA GLU A 479 -7.15 -35.31 -11.55
C GLU A 479 -6.22 -34.18 -11.05
N GLY A 480 -6.00 -33.15 -11.88
CA GLY A 480 -5.12 -32.00 -11.65
C GLY A 480 -3.65 -32.38 -11.69
N HIS A 481 -2.83 -31.78 -12.53
CA HIS A 481 -1.45 -32.25 -12.73
C HIS A 481 -0.44 -31.23 -12.19
N HIS A 482 0.44 -31.65 -11.26
CA HIS A 482 1.43 -30.77 -10.69
C HIS A 482 2.51 -30.38 -11.74
N PRO A 483 2.84 -29.08 -11.95
CA PRO A 483 3.64 -28.65 -13.11
C PRO A 483 5.09 -29.14 -13.20
N SER A 484 5.67 -29.73 -12.14
CA SER A 484 7.07 -30.19 -12.12
C SER A 484 7.27 -31.68 -12.30
N ASP A 485 6.28 -32.49 -11.93
CA ASP A 485 6.36 -33.94 -11.73
C ASP A 485 5.14 -34.68 -12.29
N GLY A 486 4.11 -33.95 -12.75
CA GLY A 486 2.97 -34.50 -13.47
C GLY A 486 2.00 -35.34 -12.63
N GLY A 487 2.23 -35.47 -11.31
CA GLY A 487 1.36 -36.24 -10.42
C GLY A 487 0.01 -35.57 -10.13
N PRO A 488 -1.01 -36.35 -9.73
CA PRO A 488 -2.33 -35.85 -9.36
C PRO A 488 -2.26 -34.91 -8.15
N HIS A 489 -2.81 -33.70 -8.26
CA HIS A 489 -2.65 -32.65 -7.26
C HIS A 489 -3.75 -31.58 -7.31
N ALA A 490 -4.61 -31.58 -6.28
CA ALA A 490 -5.82 -30.75 -6.15
C ALA A 490 -5.66 -29.22 -6.32
N LYS A 491 -4.46 -28.66 -6.14
CA LYS A 491 -4.20 -27.22 -6.41
C LYS A 491 -4.14 -26.87 -7.92
N PHE A 492 -4.07 -27.85 -8.81
CA PHE A 492 -3.85 -27.71 -10.26
C PHE A 492 -5.00 -28.27 -11.12
N THR A 493 -6.24 -28.04 -10.67
CA THR A 493 -7.49 -28.37 -11.38
C THR A 493 -8.57 -27.33 -11.08
N ASN A 494 -9.76 -27.46 -11.68
CA ASN A 494 -10.92 -26.58 -11.43
C ASN A 494 -12.09 -27.36 -10.83
N TYR A 495 -13.06 -26.63 -10.26
CA TYR A 495 -14.13 -27.23 -9.46
C TYR A 495 -15.51 -26.68 -9.83
N ALA A 496 -16.51 -27.57 -9.84
CA ALA A 496 -17.93 -27.26 -9.88
C ALA A 496 -18.60 -27.66 -8.57
N PHE A 497 -19.67 -26.95 -8.20
CA PHE A 497 -20.29 -27.03 -6.87
C PHE A 497 -21.80 -27.25 -6.97
N ASP A 498 -22.37 -28.08 -6.09
CA ASP A 498 -23.83 -28.24 -5.98
C ASP A 498 -24.50 -26.94 -5.53
N THR A 499 -25.35 -26.36 -6.38
CA THR A 499 -26.01 -25.07 -6.15
C THR A 499 -26.93 -25.06 -4.94
N THR A 500 -27.57 -26.19 -4.63
CA THR A 500 -28.56 -26.30 -3.55
C THR A 500 -27.86 -26.37 -2.19
N GLU A 501 -26.82 -27.20 -2.09
CA GLU A 501 -26.00 -27.29 -0.89
C GLU A 501 -25.17 -26.01 -0.67
N PHE A 502 -24.68 -25.38 -1.75
CA PHE A 502 -24.04 -24.07 -1.69
C PHE A 502 -24.96 -23.02 -1.05
N LEU A 503 -26.20 -22.90 -1.52
CA LEU A 503 -27.16 -21.93 -0.98
C LEU A 503 -27.50 -22.24 0.48
N ARG A 504 -27.69 -23.52 0.84
CA ARG A 504 -27.91 -23.95 2.23
C ARG A 504 -26.76 -23.55 3.16
N ILE A 505 -25.51 -23.69 2.71
CA ILE A 505 -24.33 -23.28 3.49
C ILE A 505 -24.28 -21.74 3.62
N VAL A 506 -24.65 -21.01 2.58
CA VAL A 506 -24.75 -19.53 2.63
C VAL A 506 -25.87 -19.06 3.57
N ASP A 507 -27.02 -19.73 3.60
CA ASP A 507 -28.11 -19.43 4.53
C ASP A 507 -27.67 -19.57 6.00
N VAL A 508 -26.85 -20.58 6.31
CA VAL A 508 -26.26 -20.76 7.66
C VAL A 508 -25.30 -19.62 8.01
N ALA A 509 -24.46 -19.15 7.07
CA ALA A 509 -23.63 -17.96 7.28
C ALA A 509 -24.48 -16.70 7.49
N ALA A 510 -25.57 -16.55 6.74
CA ALA A 510 -26.48 -15.42 6.88
C ALA A 510 -27.18 -15.41 8.24
N ASP A 511 -27.53 -16.58 8.78
CA ASP A 511 -28.08 -16.72 10.13
C ASP A 511 -27.03 -16.40 11.20
N HIS A 512 -25.77 -16.78 11.01
CA HIS A 512 -24.68 -16.36 11.89
C HIS A 512 -24.56 -14.82 11.94
N VAL A 513 -24.46 -14.17 10.78
CA VAL A 513 -24.37 -12.70 10.65
C VAL A 513 -25.58 -12.02 11.30
N ALA A 514 -26.80 -12.43 10.95
CA ALA A 514 -28.03 -11.82 11.45
C ALA A 514 -28.22 -11.95 12.97
N ASN A 515 -27.64 -13.00 13.57
CA ASN A 515 -27.68 -13.24 15.00
C ASN A 515 -26.50 -12.60 15.76
N HIS A 516 -25.46 -12.13 15.07
CA HIS A 516 -24.28 -11.56 15.71
C HIS A 516 -24.60 -10.23 16.44
N PRO A 517 -24.22 -10.07 17.73
CA PRO A 517 -24.56 -8.87 18.51
C PRO A 517 -24.05 -7.56 17.88
N ALA A 518 -22.83 -7.56 17.35
CA ALA A 518 -22.24 -6.37 16.73
C ALA A 518 -22.96 -5.95 15.44
N TYR A 519 -23.45 -6.91 14.65
CA TYR A 519 -24.25 -6.63 13.44
C TYR A 519 -25.60 -6.01 13.81
N ARG A 520 -26.29 -6.60 14.80
CA ARG A 520 -27.55 -6.05 15.34
C ARG A 520 -27.39 -4.65 15.92
N HIS A 521 -26.28 -4.39 16.64
CA HIS A 521 -25.96 -3.07 17.18
C HIS A 521 -25.74 -2.04 16.06
N MET A 522 -24.95 -2.38 15.03
CA MET A 522 -24.77 -1.54 13.83
C MET A 522 -26.12 -1.25 13.16
N LEU A 523 -27.00 -2.24 12.99
CA LEU A 523 -28.32 -2.04 12.40
C LEU A 523 -29.21 -1.09 13.23
N ASN A 524 -29.12 -1.13 14.55
CA ASN A 524 -29.85 -0.20 15.41
C ASN A 524 -29.31 1.24 15.28
N GLN A 525 -27.98 1.42 15.31
CA GLN A 525 -27.35 2.73 15.07
C GLN A 525 -27.75 3.33 13.72
N LEU A 526 -27.81 2.51 12.66
CA LEU A 526 -28.25 2.97 11.33
C LEU A 526 -29.74 3.36 11.30
N ARG A 527 -30.59 2.75 12.12
CA ARG A 527 -32.03 3.08 12.22
C ARG A 527 -32.32 4.34 13.02
N GLU A 528 -31.48 4.68 14.00
CA GLU A 528 -31.64 5.85 14.86
C GLU A 528 -31.29 7.18 14.17
N PHE A 529 -30.55 7.14 13.05
CA PHE A 529 -30.20 8.31 12.23
C PHE A 529 -30.78 8.25 10.81
N PRO A 530 -32.11 8.38 10.62
CA PRO A 530 -32.68 8.58 9.29
C PRO A 530 -32.19 9.92 8.71
N SER A 531 -31.80 9.88 7.43
CA SER A 531 -31.33 11.05 6.68
C SER A 531 -32.30 12.24 6.75
N LEU A 532 -31.75 13.45 6.92
CA LEU A 532 -32.49 14.72 6.80
C LEU A 532 -33.39 14.73 5.54
N PRO A 533 -34.66 15.15 5.65
CA PRO A 533 -35.59 15.07 4.53
C PRO A 533 -35.19 16.03 3.40
N GLN A 534 -35.05 15.50 2.19
CA GLN A 534 -34.91 16.34 0.99
C GLN A 534 -36.14 17.24 0.84
N THR A 535 -35.90 18.53 0.67
CA THR A 535 -36.95 19.54 0.50
C THR A 535 -37.71 19.31 -0.81
N LYS A 536 -39.00 18.99 -0.69
CA LYS A 536 -39.92 18.84 -1.83
C LYS A 536 -40.07 20.18 -2.56
N SER A 537 -39.52 20.31 -3.77
CA SER A 537 -40.01 21.34 -4.69
C SER A 537 -41.39 20.92 -5.22
N ARG A 538 -42.36 21.83 -5.13
CA ARG A 538 -43.74 21.57 -5.55
C ARG A 538 -43.82 21.52 -7.08
N LYS A 539 -44.65 20.61 -7.60
CA LYS A 539 -45.16 20.68 -8.96
C LYS A 539 -45.87 22.02 -9.18
N HIS A 540 -45.52 22.75 -10.23
CA HIS A 540 -46.47 23.61 -10.91
C HIS A 540 -46.71 23.06 -12.31
N THR A 541 -47.97 22.77 -12.61
CA THR A 541 -48.44 22.29 -13.91
C THR A 541 -48.53 23.44 -14.90
N GLY A 542 -47.97 23.24 -16.10
CA GLY A 542 -48.20 24.09 -17.26
C GLY A 542 -48.26 23.21 -18.51
N ASN A 543 -49.44 23.12 -19.12
CA ASN A 543 -49.56 22.58 -20.48
C ASN A 543 -48.73 23.44 -21.45
N TRP A 544 -48.16 22.86 -22.49
CA TRP A 544 -48.76 22.91 -23.83
C TRP A 544 -48.10 21.90 -24.78
N GLN A 545 -48.91 21.42 -25.71
CA GLN A 545 -48.60 20.33 -26.63
C GLN A 545 -47.64 20.72 -27.76
N LYS A 546 -47.17 19.66 -28.44
CA LYS A 546 -47.14 19.43 -29.90
C LYS A 546 -45.82 19.53 -30.66
N ASN A 547 -45.71 18.55 -31.57
CA ASN A 547 -44.91 18.48 -32.79
C ASN A 547 -43.41 18.23 -32.64
N PHE A 548 -42.98 17.00 -32.94
CA PHE A 548 -42.06 16.79 -34.06
C PHE A 548 -42.44 15.50 -34.82
N ILE A 549 -42.08 15.47 -36.11
CA ILE A 549 -42.59 14.56 -37.15
C ILE A 549 -41.60 13.41 -37.39
N GLN A 550 -42.09 12.22 -37.74
CA GLN A 550 -41.25 11.14 -38.28
C GLN A 550 -40.86 11.42 -39.74
N THR A 551 -39.58 11.31 -40.07
CA THR A 551 -39.09 11.10 -41.44
C THR A 551 -37.85 10.21 -41.42
N GLU A 552 -37.82 9.21 -42.29
CA GLU A 552 -36.74 8.21 -42.39
C GLU A 552 -35.63 8.60 -43.38
N THR A 553 -34.43 8.05 -43.16
CA THR A 553 -33.36 7.78 -44.15
C THR A 553 -32.79 8.91 -45.03
N LYS A 554 -31.47 9.15 -44.91
CA LYS A 554 -30.47 8.54 -45.83
C LYS A 554 -29.02 8.83 -45.41
N ILE A 555 -28.14 7.87 -45.71
CA ILE A 555 -26.68 8.00 -45.58
C ILE A 555 -26.12 8.66 -46.83
N THR A 556 -25.21 9.64 -46.68
CA THR A 556 -24.15 9.92 -47.66
C THR A 556 -22.95 10.56 -46.99
N GLN A 557 -21.74 10.22 -47.44
CA GLN A 557 -20.47 10.55 -46.79
C GLN A 557 -19.64 11.57 -47.59
N LYS A 558 -18.71 12.25 -46.88
CA LYS A 558 -17.52 13.00 -47.35
C LYS A 558 -17.68 14.42 -47.90
N ARG A 559 -17.13 15.39 -47.14
CA ARG A 559 -15.96 16.28 -47.44
C ARG A 559 -16.00 17.52 -46.51
N PRO A 560 -14.94 18.36 -46.42
CA PRO A 560 -13.50 18.09 -46.38
C PRO A 560 -12.80 18.77 -45.16
N VAL A 561 -11.54 18.44 -44.87
CA VAL A 561 -10.73 19.18 -43.87
C VAL A 561 -10.04 20.39 -44.54
N PRO A 562 -9.97 21.59 -43.91
CA PRO A 562 -9.23 22.73 -44.45
C PRO A 562 -7.71 22.53 -44.37
N SER A 563 -6.99 23.10 -45.33
CA SER A 563 -5.53 23.02 -45.41
C SER A 563 -4.83 23.89 -44.37
N PHE A 564 -4.14 23.28 -43.40
CA PHE A 564 -3.09 23.96 -42.63
C PHE A 564 -1.75 23.88 -43.38
N LYS A 565 -1.06 25.02 -43.51
CA LYS A 565 0.26 25.09 -44.13
C LYS A 565 1.33 24.60 -43.15
N ILE A 566 1.95 23.46 -43.46
CA ILE A 566 3.23 23.08 -42.85
C ILE A 566 4.34 23.83 -43.59
N SER A 567 4.83 24.91 -43.01
CA SER A 567 6.05 25.58 -43.45
C SER A 567 6.75 26.29 -42.29
N GLU A 568 8.01 25.90 -42.07
CA GLU A 568 9.01 26.58 -41.23
C GLU A 568 8.79 26.61 -39.71
N LEU A 569 9.22 25.53 -39.04
CA LEU A 569 9.83 25.66 -37.70
C LEU A 569 11.22 24.99 -37.65
N HIS A 570 12.17 25.53 -38.42
CA HIS A 570 13.59 25.31 -38.17
C HIS A 570 14.08 26.35 -37.14
N MET A 571 14.29 25.95 -35.88
CA MET A 571 15.07 26.78 -34.93
C MET A 571 16.37 26.08 -34.53
N ARG A 572 17.47 26.84 -34.65
CA ARG A 572 18.84 26.35 -34.46
C ARG A 572 19.20 26.20 -32.98
N LEU A 573 19.93 25.15 -32.68
CA LEU A 573 20.73 25.03 -31.46
C LEU A 573 21.69 26.23 -31.32
N CYS A 574 21.71 26.86 -30.15
CA CYS A 574 22.86 27.60 -29.66
C CYS A 574 23.29 27.01 -28.31
N LEU A 575 24.55 26.57 -28.24
CA LEU A 575 25.09 25.81 -27.11
C LEU A 575 25.59 26.74 -26.00
N THR A 576 25.09 26.57 -24.77
CA THR A 576 25.86 26.88 -23.55
C THR A 576 26.06 25.60 -22.76
N ARG A 577 27.33 25.14 -22.70
CA ARG A 577 27.71 23.86 -22.12
C ARG A 577 27.58 23.86 -20.59
N LYS A 578 26.71 23.01 -20.05
CA LYS A 578 27.09 22.07 -18.98
C LYS A 578 26.65 20.67 -19.38
N LYS A 579 27.58 19.72 -19.30
CA LYS A 579 27.39 18.34 -19.78
C LYS A 579 26.52 17.58 -18.78
N GLU A 580 25.48 16.92 -19.27
CA GLU A 580 25.07 15.58 -18.83
C GLU A 580 24.21 14.93 -19.92
N ASN A 581 24.43 13.64 -20.18
CA ASN A 581 23.87 12.96 -21.34
C ASN A 581 22.44 12.49 -21.07
N PHE A 582 21.44 13.11 -21.68
CA PHE A 582 20.11 12.51 -21.80
C PHE A 582 20.14 11.37 -22.85
N MET A 583 20.45 10.17 -22.37
CA MET A 583 20.26 8.93 -23.13
C MET A 583 18.79 8.53 -23.11
N ILE A 584 18.24 8.20 -24.28
CA ILE A 584 16.95 7.48 -24.38
C ILE A 584 17.18 6.08 -23.76
N GLY A 585 16.63 5.87 -22.57
CA GLY A 585 16.90 4.70 -21.75
C GLY A 585 16.07 3.48 -22.15
N VAL A 586 16.57 2.67 -23.09
CA VAL A 586 16.06 1.31 -23.30
C VAL A 586 16.43 0.44 -22.09
N VAL A 587 15.45 0.10 -21.25
CA VAL A 587 15.65 -0.69 -20.03
C VAL A 587 15.78 -2.17 -20.37
N LYS A 588 16.98 -2.61 -20.77
CA LYS A 588 17.26 -4.05 -20.97
C LYS A 588 17.42 -4.77 -19.63
N SER A 589 16.35 -5.41 -19.17
CA SER A 589 16.41 -6.35 -18.04
C SER A 589 16.85 -7.74 -18.53
N VAL A 590 18.12 -8.09 -18.33
CA VAL A 590 18.63 -9.44 -18.68
C VAL A 590 18.13 -10.46 -17.64
N PHE A 591 16.94 -10.99 -17.87
CA PHE A 591 16.37 -12.08 -17.06
C PHE A 591 17.09 -13.40 -17.34
N GLN A 592 17.64 -14.03 -16.30
CA GLN A 592 18.15 -15.40 -16.40
C GLN A 592 17.01 -16.42 -16.46
N ARG A 593 16.70 -16.84 -17.70
CA ARG A 593 16.08 -18.11 -18.11
C ARG A 593 15.20 -18.84 -17.08
N LYS A 594 13.90 -18.56 -17.12
CA LYS A 594 12.85 -19.60 -17.03
C LYS A 594 11.61 -19.16 -17.80
N VAL A 595 11.49 -19.68 -19.04
CA VAL A 595 10.32 -19.78 -19.94
C VAL A 595 9.14 -18.84 -19.64
N LEU A 596 9.36 -17.54 -19.74
CA LEU A 596 8.31 -16.53 -19.87
C LEU A 596 8.79 -15.47 -20.86
N ALA A 597 7.93 -15.15 -21.82
CA ALA A 597 8.11 -14.07 -22.78
C ALA A 597 8.41 -12.75 -22.04
N VAL A 598 9.53 -12.09 -22.38
CA VAL A 598 9.90 -10.80 -21.81
C VAL A 598 9.06 -9.72 -22.48
N VAL A 599 8.13 -9.12 -21.72
CA VAL A 599 7.34 -7.99 -22.22
C VAL A 599 8.19 -6.72 -22.20
N GLU A 600 8.42 -6.14 -23.37
CA GLU A 600 9.10 -4.86 -23.53
C GLU A 600 8.11 -3.71 -23.33
N TRP A 601 8.53 -2.63 -22.66
CA TRP A 601 7.68 -1.47 -22.37
C TRP A 601 8.27 -0.20 -22.97
N ILE A 602 7.47 0.55 -23.71
CA ILE A 602 7.81 1.90 -24.19
C ILE A 602 6.73 2.87 -23.70
N HIS A 603 7.15 3.96 -23.07
CA HIS A 603 6.27 5.06 -22.67
C HIS A 603 6.18 6.09 -23.80
N LEU A 604 4.96 6.38 -24.24
CA LEU A 604 4.70 7.36 -25.29
C LEU A 604 4.20 8.67 -24.67
N PRO A 605 4.94 9.78 -24.77
CA PRO A 605 4.47 11.08 -24.30
C PRO A 605 3.34 11.58 -25.22
N ALA A 606 2.13 11.69 -24.67
CA ALA A 606 0.98 12.28 -25.35
C ALA A 606 0.66 13.66 -24.75
N PHE A 607 0.55 14.66 -25.62
CA PHE A 607 0.03 15.99 -25.27
C PHE A 607 -1.51 15.96 -25.22
N LEU A 608 -2.15 16.85 -24.47
CA LEU A 608 -3.61 16.83 -24.32
C LEU A 608 -4.32 17.07 -25.66
N GLU A 609 -3.74 17.92 -26.50
CA GLU A 609 -4.13 18.23 -27.87
C GLU A 609 -4.18 16.96 -28.75
N ILE A 610 -3.24 16.03 -28.55
CA ILE A 610 -3.21 14.73 -29.26
C ILE A 610 -4.36 13.83 -28.78
N LEU A 611 -4.74 13.91 -27.51
CA LEU A 611 -5.80 13.08 -26.92
C LEU A 611 -7.23 13.63 -27.17
N VAL A 612 -7.37 14.84 -27.71
CA VAL A 612 -8.65 15.38 -28.21
C VAL A 612 -8.87 15.00 -29.69
N LEU A 613 -7.78 14.77 -30.43
CA LEU A 613 -7.79 14.40 -31.84
C LEU A 613 -7.67 12.87 -32.00
N ASP A 614 -8.00 12.38 -33.19
CA ASP A 614 -7.74 10.99 -33.58
C ASP A 614 -6.41 10.98 -34.34
N LEU A 615 -5.38 10.32 -33.79
CA LEU A 615 -4.01 10.39 -34.33
C LEU A 615 -3.35 9.02 -34.42
N VAL A 616 -2.82 8.72 -35.60
CA VAL A 616 -1.96 7.55 -35.83
C VAL A 616 -0.49 7.97 -35.80
N VAL A 617 0.31 7.32 -34.96
CA VAL A 617 1.74 7.59 -34.77
C VAL A 617 2.56 6.40 -35.26
N MET A 618 3.52 6.64 -36.16
CA MET A 618 4.43 5.61 -36.65
C MET A 618 5.72 5.56 -35.82
N ILE A 619 6.02 4.41 -35.23
CA ILE A 619 7.19 4.21 -34.36
C ILE A 619 8.15 3.19 -34.97
N THR A 620 9.41 3.56 -35.12
CA THR A 620 10.45 2.61 -35.53
C THR A 620 11.03 1.90 -34.30
N HIS A 621 10.68 0.63 -34.13
CA HIS A 621 11.26 -0.28 -33.13
C HIS A 621 12.44 -1.04 -33.74
N ASN A 622 13.59 -1.03 -33.06
CA ASN A 622 14.79 -1.73 -33.51
C ASN A 622 15.00 -2.97 -32.63
N LYS A 623 14.55 -4.13 -33.13
CA LYS A 623 14.59 -5.39 -32.38
C LYS A 623 15.67 -6.33 -32.89
N PRO A 624 16.42 -7.02 -32.00
CA PRO A 624 17.24 -8.13 -32.43
C PRO A 624 16.33 -9.26 -32.95
N VAL A 625 16.75 -9.93 -34.01
CA VAL A 625 16.11 -11.12 -34.58
C VAL A 625 17.13 -12.25 -34.71
N LEU A 626 16.66 -13.49 -34.55
CA LEU A 626 17.52 -14.67 -34.68
C LEU A 626 17.75 -14.98 -36.17
N LYS A 627 19.01 -15.08 -36.57
CA LYS A 627 19.44 -15.61 -37.88
C LYS A 627 20.34 -16.84 -37.67
N PRO A 628 20.35 -17.83 -38.59
CA PRO A 628 21.19 -19.02 -38.45
C PRO A 628 22.69 -18.71 -38.36
N ALA A 629 23.43 -19.54 -37.61
CA ALA A 629 24.88 -19.49 -37.49
C ALA A 629 25.49 -20.91 -37.64
N LYS A 630 26.79 -21.00 -37.90
CA LYS A 630 27.49 -22.31 -38.01
C LYS A 630 27.70 -22.95 -36.64
N GLY A 631 27.60 -24.28 -36.58
CA GLY A 631 27.82 -25.10 -35.37
C GLY A 631 26.54 -25.54 -34.65
N THR A 632 26.70 -26.29 -33.56
CA THR A 632 25.62 -26.67 -32.63
C THR A 632 25.81 -25.99 -31.26
N ARG A 633 24.75 -25.91 -30.47
CA ARG A 633 24.71 -25.34 -29.12
C ARG A 633 23.85 -26.21 -28.20
N LYS A 634 24.15 -26.23 -26.90
CA LYS A 634 23.33 -26.96 -25.92
C LYS A 634 22.03 -26.20 -25.61
N CYS A 635 20.90 -26.90 -25.68
CA CYS A 635 19.54 -26.41 -25.46
C CYS A 635 18.76 -27.36 -24.54
N ASN A 636 17.55 -26.98 -24.12
CA ASN A 636 16.63 -27.81 -23.32
C ASN A 636 17.23 -28.49 -22.07
N CYS A 637 18.21 -27.84 -21.43
CA CYS A 637 18.92 -28.41 -20.30
C CYS A 637 17.98 -28.71 -19.11
N ARG A 638 17.98 -29.96 -18.65
CA ARG A 638 17.21 -30.45 -17.49
C ARG A 638 18.11 -31.17 -16.49
N GLN A 639 17.70 -31.19 -15.23
CA GLN A 639 18.39 -31.89 -14.15
C GLN A 639 17.85 -33.31 -14.04
N GLU A 640 18.70 -34.32 -14.24
CA GLU A 640 18.35 -35.72 -14.08
C GLU A 640 19.12 -36.33 -12.89
N MET A 641 18.47 -37.21 -12.14
CA MET A 641 19.08 -37.92 -11.02
C MET A 641 19.79 -39.17 -11.55
N VAL A 642 21.12 -39.16 -11.55
CA VAL A 642 21.94 -40.27 -12.04
C VAL A 642 22.56 -41.02 -10.85
N THR A 643 22.21 -42.29 -10.69
CA THR A 643 22.82 -43.18 -9.68
C THR A 643 24.19 -43.63 -10.16
N ARG A 644 25.27 -43.20 -9.50
CA ARG A 644 26.63 -43.62 -9.80
C ARG A 644 27.16 -44.56 -8.72
N GLN A 645 27.70 -45.70 -9.12
CA GLN A 645 28.41 -46.59 -8.22
C GLN A 645 29.81 -46.01 -7.93
N LEU A 646 30.11 -45.77 -6.66
CA LEU A 646 31.41 -45.26 -6.19
C LEU A 646 32.29 -46.37 -5.59
N GLY A 647 31.76 -47.58 -5.42
CA GLY A 647 32.49 -48.78 -5.02
C GLY A 647 31.57 -49.99 -4.89
N PRO A 648 32.10 -51.17 -4.56
CA PRO A 648 31.28 -52.36 -4.29
C PRO A 648 30.21 -52.06 -3.23
N GLY A 649 28.94 -52.25 -3.57
CA GLY A 649 27.80 -51.96 -2.68
C GLY A 649 27.55 -50.48 -2.33
N ARG A 650 28.30 -49.52 -2.90
CA ARG A 650 28.13 -48.07 -2.63
C ARG A 650 27.64 -47.33 -3.87
N PHE A 651 26.37 -46.94 -3.84
CA PHE A 651 25.73 -46.11 -4.85
C PHE A 651 25.42 -44.73 -4.28
N GLN A 652 25.70 -43.67 -5.04
CA GLN A 652 25.31 -42.31 -4.70
C GLN A 652 24.51 -41.72 -5.86
N MET A 653 23.31 -41.23 -5.59
CA MET A 653 22.53 -40.47 -6.57
C MET A 653 23.08 -39.05 -6.63
N MET A 654 23.42 -38.59 -7.83
CA MET A 654 23.92 -37.24 -8.08
C MET A 654 23.06 -36.56 -9.13
N GLN A 655 22.84 -35.25 -8.97
CA GLN A 655 22.16 -34.44 -9.98
C GLN A 655 23.12 -34.13 -11.12
N GLN A 656 22.75 -34.47 -12.35
CA GLN A 656 23.51 -34.18 -13.55
C GLN A 656 22.63 -33.39 -14.53
N ALA A 657 23.18 -32.28 -15.05
CA ALA A 657 22.54 -31.51 -16.11
C ALA A 657 22.72 -32.21 -17.46
N VAL A 658 21.61 -32.59 -18.09
CA VAL A 658 21.54 -33.19 -19.43
C VAL A 658 20.90 -32.16 -20.39
N CYS A 659 21.46 -31.97 -21.57
CA CYS A 659 21.02 -30.98 -22.56
C CYS A 659 21.04 -31.58 -23.97
N ASP A 660 20.12 -31.13 -24.82
CA ASP A 660 20.05 -31.51 -26.24
C ASP A 660 21.02 -30.64 -27.08
N GLU A 661 21.36 -31.04 -28.31
CA GLU A 661 22.15 -30.24 -29.26
C GLU A 661 21.29 -29.61 -30.36
N CYS A 662 21.08 -28.29 -30.28
CA CYS A 662 20.35 -27.49 -31.26
C CYS A 662 21.29 -26.80 -32.26
N PRO A 663 20.82 -26.39 -33.45
CA PRO A 663 21.57 -25.51 -34.35
C PRO A 663 21.95 -24.18 -33.69
N ASN A 664 23.12 -23.65 -34.04
CA ASN A 664 23.59 -22.37 -33.54
C ASN A 664 22.87 -21.18 -34.22
N VAL A 665 22.68 -20.09 -33.47
CA VAL A 665 21.94 -18.90 -33.89
C VAL A 665 22.67 -17.63 -33.45
N LYS A 666 22.57 -16.56 -34.24
CA LYS A 666 23.08 -15.23 -33.90
C LYS A 666 21.93 -14.21 -33.86
N LEU A 667 22.04 -13.24 -32.96
CA LEU A 667 21.15 -12.08 -32.93
C LEU A 667 21.67 -11.03 -33.91
N VAL A 668 20.79 -10.47 -34.73
CA VAL A 668 21.06 -9.35 -35.65
C VAL A 668 19.94 -8.34 -35.48
N ASN A 669 20.25 -7.06 -35.33
CA ASN A 669 19.24 -6.01 -35.20
C ASN A 669 18.52 -5.76 -36.54
N GLU A 670 17.20 -5.66 -36.50
CA GLU A 670 16.31 -5.40 -37.64
C GLU A 670 15.29 -4.31 -37.22
N GLU A 671 15.10 -3.31 -38.07
CA GLU A 671 14.15 -2.22 -37.81
C GLU A 671 12.76 -2.58 -38.32
N ARG A 672 11.75 -2.30 -37.48
CA ARG A 672 10.33 -2.53 -37.74
C ARG A 672 9.56 -1.24 -37.47
N VAL A 673 8.68 -0.86 -38.38
CA VAL A 673 7.77 0.27 -38.16
C VAL A 673 6.45 -0.27 -37.64
N LEU A 674 6.00 0.27 -36.52
CA LEU A 674 4.76 -0.07 -35.83
C LEU A 674 3.81 1.12 -35.94
N GLU A 675 2.55 0.81 -36.25
CA GLU A 675 1.46 1.78 -36.38
C GLU A 675 0.68 1.82 -35.06
N VAL A 676 0.63 3.00 -34.43
CA VAL A 676 0.07 3.21 -33.09
C VAL A 676 -1.11 4.15 -33.19
N GLU A 677 -2.31 3.60 -33.13
CA GLU A 677 -3.57 4.35 -33.12
C GLU A 677 -3.83 4.90 -31.71
N ILE A 678 -3.85 6.24 -31.58
CA ILE A 678 -4.20 6.96 -30.35
C ILE A 678 -5.61 7.51 -30.53
N GLU A 679 -6.59 6.77 -29.98
CA GLU A 679 -8.00 7.14 -30.05
C GLU A 679 -8.34 8.35 -29.16
N GLN A 680 -9.36 9.10 -29.57
CA GLN A 680 -9.87 10.26 -28.83
C GLN A 680 -10.29 9.87 -27.41
N GLY A 681 -9.91 10.70 -26.43
CA GLY A 681 -10.30 10.51 -25.03
C GLY A 681 -9.51 9.43 -24.31
N MET A 682 -8.60 8.71 -24.97
CA MET A 682 -7.81 7.63 -24.36
C MET A 682 -7.13 8.11 -23.06
N THR A 683 -7.20 7.28 -22.02
CA THR A 683 -6.86 7.69 -20.65
C THR A 683 -5.38 7.48 -20.33
N ASP A 684 -4.87 8.23 -19.35
CA ASP A 684 -3.48 8.10 -18.92
C ASP A 684 -3.19 6.67 -18.45
N GLY A 685 -2.08 6.09 -18.92
CA GLY A 685 -1.72 4.71 -18.63
C GLY A 685 -2.36 3.63 -19.51
N SER A 686 -3.17 3.99 -20.52
CA SER A 686 -3.71 3.05 -21.52
C SER A 686 -2.58 2.28 -22.24
N GLU A 687 -2.83 1.00 -22.56
CA GLU A 687 -1.83 0.08 -23.11
C GLU A 687 -2.25 -0.48 -24.48
N GLN A 688 -1.37 -0.38 -25.48
CA GLN A 688 -1.49 -1.08 -26.75
C GLN A 688 -0.45 -2.21 -26.84
N ARG A 689 -0.87 -3.40 -27.27
CA ARG A 689 -0.05 -4.62 -27.28
C ARG A 689 0.27 -5.07 -28.71
N PHE A 690 1.55 -5.19 -29.02
CA PHE A 690 2.07 -5.74 -30.26
C PHE A 690 2.63 -7.14 -29.98
N THR A 691 1.91 -8.17 -30.45
CA THR A 691 2.24 -9.58 -30.19
C THR A 691 3.53 -9.99 -30.90
N ALA A 692 4.43 -10.69 -30.20
CA ALA A 692 5.73 -11.16 -30.72
C ALA A 692 6.70 -10.05 -31.24
N GLU A 693 6.47 -8.78 -30.88
CA GLU A 693 7.34 -7.66 -31.24
C GLU A 693 8.44 -7.34 -30.20
N GLY A 694 8.43 -7.96 -29.01
CA GLY A 694 9.48 -7.83 -28.00
C GLY A 694 10.75 -8.66 -28.27
N GLU A 695 11.65 -8.74 -27.29
CA GLU A 695 12.94 -9.44 -27.47
C GLU A 695 12.75 -10.95 -27.79
N PRO A 696 13.51 -11.51 -28.76
CA PRO A 696 13.42 -12.92 -29.15
C PRO A 696 14.09 -13.83 -28.12
N HIS A 697 13.43 -14.92 -27.75
CA HIS A 697 14.07 -15.96 -26.96
C HIS A 697 14.83 -16.94 -27.86
N THR A 698 16.04 -17.36 -27.48
CA THR A 698 16.84 -18.33 -28.29
C THR A 698 16.19 -19.71 -28.40
N ASP A 699 15.30 -20.04 -27.46
CA ASP A 699 14.72 -21.36 -27.24
C ASP A 699 13.19 -21.27 -27.02
N GLY A 700 12.53 -20.22 -27.53
CA GLY A 700 11.09 -19.97 -27.32
C GLY A 700 10.55 -18.81 -28.17
N GLU A 701 9.27 -18.52 -28.05
CA GLU A 701 8.62 -17.43 -28.80
C GLU A 701 9.13 -16.04 -28.34
N PRO A 702 9.20 -15.04 -29.24
CA PRO A 702 9.48 -13.66 -28.86
C PRO A 702 8.44 -13.11 -27.87
N GLY A 703 8.86 -12.18 -27.02
CA GLY A 703 7.93 -11.50 -26.14
C GLY A 703 7.00 -10.52 -26.85
N ASP A 704 6.04 -9.96 -26.12
CA ASP A 704 5.20 -8.88 -26.63
C ASP A 704 5.86 -7.52 -26.36
N LEU A 705 5.62 -6.56 -27.25
CA LEU A 705 5.89 -5.16 -26.97
C LEU A 705 4.59 -4.51 -26.48
N ARG A 706 4.65 -3.78 -25.35
CA ARG A 706 3.56 -2.96 -24.84
C ARG A 706 3.94 -1.50 -24.87
N LEU A 707 3.10 -0.71 -25.52
CA LEU A 707 3.21 0.74 -25.52
C LEU A 707 2.23 1.28 -24.48
N ARG A 708 2.71 2.09 -23.53
CA ARG A 708 1.86 2.74 -22.53
C ARG A 708 1.83 4.25 -22.80
N ILE A 709 0.64 4.81 -22.97
CA ILE A 709 0.47 6.26 -23.10
C ILE A 709 0.75 6.93 -21.75
N GLN A 710 1.54 8.00 -21.79
CA GLN A 710 1.85 8.84 -20.65
C GLN A 710 1.54 10.30 -21.01
N THR A 711 0.59 10.90 -20.29
CA THR A 711 0.12 12.26 -20.53
C THR A 711 1.15 13.26 -20.04
N VAL A 712 1.57 14.18 -20.91
CA VAL A 712 2.48 15.28 -20.56
C VAL A 712 1.68 16.39 -19.87
N PRO A 713 2.15 16.95 -18.73
CA PRO A 713 1.50 18.10 -18.10
C PRO A 713 1.41 19.29 -19.07
N HIS A 714 0.19 19.75 -19.34
CA HIS A 714 -0.05 20.91 -20.20
C HIS A 714 0.08 22.23 -19.41
N SER A 715 0.42 23.33 -20.09
CA SER A 715 0.74 24.61 -19.45
C SER A 715 -0.47 25.39 -18.95
N ILE A 716 -1.65 25.18 -19.56
CA ILE A 716 -2.90 25.93 -19.29
C ILE A 716 -3.97 25.05 -18.62
N PHE A 717 -3.93 23.73 -18.84
CA PHE A 717 -5.02 22.80 -18.51
C PHE A 717 -4.52 21.60 -17.71
N GLU A 718 -5.27 21.22 -16.67
CA GLU A 718 -5.10 19.97 -15.95
C GLU A 718 -6.27 19.04 -16.25
N ARG A 719 -6.01 17.86 -16.84
CA ARG A 719 -7.02 16.82 -17.10
C ARG A 719 -7.27 15.99 -15.84
N ARG A 720 -8.55 15.78 -15.47
CA ARG A 720 -8.94 14.81 -14.43
C ARG A 720 -10.15 14.00 -14.91
N GLY A 721 -9.91 12.77 -15.36
CA GLY A 721 -10.92 12.00 -16.08
C GLY A 721 -11.23 12.66 -17.42
N ASP A 722 -12.51 12.93 -17.68
CA ASP A 722 -12.96 13.63 -18.88
C ASP A 722 -13.07 15.16 -18.69
N ASP A 723 -12.92 15.65 -17.46
CA ASP A 723 -13.04 17.07 -17.11
C ASP A 723 -11.68 17.78 -17.22
N LEU A 724 -11.71 19.05 -17.67
CA LEU A 724 -10.56 19.94 -17.74
C LEU A 724 -10.64 21.01 -16.66
N TYR A 725 -9.50 21.35 -16.06
CA TYR A 725 -9.38 22.38 -15.04
C TYR A 725 -8.37 23.44 -15.47
N THR A 726 -8.72 24.71 -15.27
CA THR A 726 -7.81 25.84 -15.49
C THR A 726 -8.09 26.97 -14.48
N ASN A 727 -7.08 27.80 -14.23
CA ASN A 727 -7.17 28.97 -13.37
C ASN A 727 -6.91 30.23 -14.21
N VAL A 728 -7.78 31.23 -14.05
CA VAL A 728 -7.69 32.50 -14.77
C VAL A 728 -7.59 33.64 -13.76
N THR A 729 -6.56 34.46 -13.91
CA THR A 729 -6.39 35.66 -13.08
C THR A 729 -7.14 36.84 -13.70
N ILE A 730 -8.04 37.47 -12.96
CA ILE A 730 -8.76 38.69 -13.36
C ILE A 730 -8.38 39.86 -12.45
N SER A 731 -8.53 41.11 -12.90
CA SER A 731 -8.25 42.27 -12.03
C SER A 731 -9.37 42.46 -10.99
N LEU A 732 -9.08 43.19 -9.91
CA LEU A 732 -10.10 43.59 -8.94
C LEU A 732 -11.23 44.43 -9.56
N ALA A 733 -10.94 45.21 -10.61
CA ALA A 733 -11.97 46.00 -11.31
C ALA A 733 -12.92 45.07 -12.09
N ASP A 734 -12.37 44.15 -12.86
CA ASP A 734 -13.10 43.11 -13.61
C ASP A 734 -13.94 42.22 -12.67
N ALA A 735 -13.37 41.86 -11.53
CA ALA A 735 -14.04 41.06 -10.50
C ALA A 735 -15.26 41.77 -9.88
N LEU A 736 -15.32 43.10 -9.90
CA LEU A 736 -16.41 43.90 -9.34
C LEU A 736 -17.41 44.38 -10.41
N ALA A 737 -16.93 44.88 -11.54
CA ALA A 737 -17.73 45.45 -12.63
C ALA A 737 -18.26 44.41 -13.62
N GLY A 738 -17.66 43.21 -13.64
CA GLY A 738 -17.90 42.18 -14.65
C GLY A 738 -16.82 42.16 -15.74
N PHE A 739 -16.75 41.05 -16.47
CA PHE A 739 -15.73 40.83 -17.49
C PHE A 739 -16.17 39.91 -18.62
N GLU A 740 -15.42 39.98 -19.71
CA GLU A 740 -15.54 39.17 -20.91
C GLU A 740 -14.14 38.70 -21.31
N LEU A 741 -13.93 37.38 -21.45
CA LEU A 741 -12.66 36.82 -21.88
C LEU A 741 -12.83 35.56 -22.73
N ASP A 742 -11.86 35.32 -23.60
CA ASP A 742 -11.74 34.10 -24.39
C ASP A 742 -10.62 33.21 -23.82
N ILE A 743 -10.89 31.93 -23.63
CA ILE A 743 -9.85 30.91 -23.41
C ILE A 743 -9.68 30.09 -24.68
N GLU A 744 -8.46 29.94 -25.18
CA GLU A 744 -8.15 29.05 -26.29
C GLU A 744 -8.18 27.59 -25.81
N HIS A 745 -8.98 26.74 -26.47
CA HIS A 745 -9.12 25.32 -26.17
C HIS A 745 -8.01 24.49 -26.85
N LEU A 746 -7.93 23.20 -26.52
CA LEU A 746 -6.97 22.23 -27.04
C LEU A 746 -7.08 21.99 -28.56
N ASP A 747 -8.23 22.30 -29.17
CA ASP A 747 -8.47 22.25 -30.62
C ASP A 747 -8.34 23.63 -31.30
N GLY A 748 -8.03 24.68 -30.54
CA GLY A 748 -7.85 26.05 -31.01
C GLY A 748 -9.14 26.88 -31.13
N HIS A 749 -10.33 26.38 -30.75
CA HIS A 749 -11.49 27.28 -30.64
C HIS A 749 -11.45 28.13 -29.38
N LYS A 750 -12.20 29.23 -29.39
CA LYS A 750 -12.27 30.16 -28.26
C LYS A 750 -13.50 29.92 -27.40
N VAL A 751 -13.28 29.49 -26.17
CA VAL A 751 -14.32 29.36 -25.15
C VAL A 751 -14.60 30.72 -24.54
N HIS A 752 -15.69 31.33 -24.99
CA HIS A 752 -16.10 32.67 -24.58
C HIS A 752 -16.74 32.68 -23.18
N ILE A 753 -16.24 33.50 -22.26
CA ILE A 753 -16.69 33.59 -20.86
C ILE A 753 -17.05 35.04 -20.53
N VAL A 754 -18.35 35.30 -20.44
CA VAL A 754 -18.94 36.57 -19.98
C VAL A 754 -19.48 36.42 -18.56
N ARG A 755 -19.30 37.44 -17.73
CA ARG A 755 -19.90 37.50 -16.40
C ARG A 755 -20.13 38.95 -15.93
N ASP A 756 -21.38 39.37 -15.91
CA ASP A 756 -21.83 40.71 -15.47
C ASP A 756 -22.04 40.84 -13.94
N LYS A 757 -21.47 39.92 -13.16
CA LYS A 757 -21.71 39.79 -11.72
C LYS A 757 -20.40 39.71 -10.96
N VAL A 758 -20.41 40.26 -9.74
CA VAL A 758 -19.28 40.17 -8.81
C VAL A 758 -18.75 38.73 -8.72
N THR A 759 -17.43 38.61 -8.84
CA THR A 759 -16.70 37.36 -8.89
C THR A 759 -15.70 37.34 -7.75
N TRP A 760 -16.02 36.56 -6.71
CA TRP A 760 -15.15 36.45 -5.54
C TRP A 760 -13.91 35.58 -5.85
N PRO A 761 -12.79 35.76 -5.14
CA PRO A 761 -11.62 34.89 -5.27
C PRO A 761 -11.97 33.42 -5.04
N GLY A 762 -11.51 32.53 -5.92
CA GLY A 762 -11.84 31.11 -5.89
C GLY A 762 -13.25 30.76 -6.41
N ALA A 763 -14.00 31.73 -6.97
CA ALA A 763 -15.23 31.44 -7.69
C ALA A 763 -14.95 30.50 -8.88
N ARG A 764 -15.91 29.63 -9.20
CA ARG A 764 -15.80 28.67 -10.31
C ARG A 764 -16.94 28.80 -11.29
N ILE A 765 -16.61 28.79 -12.58
CA ILE A 765 -17.55 28.63 -13.69
C ILE A 765 -17.33 27.24 -14.30
N ARG A 766 -18.40 26.57 -14.69
CA ARG A 766 -18.37 25.34 -15.48
C ARG A 766 -18.92 25.62 -16.87
N LYS A 767 -18.22 25.17 -17.91
CA LYS A 767 -18.71 25.11 -19.29
C LYS A 767 -18.91 23.64 -19.66
N LYS A 768 -20.14 23.28 -20.03
CA LYS A 768 -20.51 21.89 -20.37
C LYS A 768 -20.19 21.64 -21.84
N GLY A 769 -19.50 20.54 -22.13
CA GLY A 769 -19.10 20.18 -23.50
C GLY A 769 -17.70 20.66 -23.88
N GLU A 770 -17.02 21.38 -22.98
CA GLU A 770 -15.67 21.94 -23.18
C GLU A 770 -14.59 21.10 -22.45
N GLY A 771 -14.90 19.87 -22.03
CA GLY A 771 -13.91 18.94 -21.46
C GLY A 771 -13.16 18.15 -22.52
N MET A 772 -12.54 17.05 -22.11
CA MET A 772 -12.04 16.02 -23.03
C MET A 772 -13.22 15.21 -23.62
N PRO A 773 -13.06 14.63 -24.82
CA PRO A 773 -13.96 13.58 -25.29
C PRO A 773 -13.89 12.34 -24.39
N ASN A 774 -15.03 11.67 -24.21
CA ASN A 774 -15.13 10.41 -23.48
C ASN A 774 -14.73 9.23 -24.39
N TYR A 775 -13.87 8.35 -23.88
CA TYR A 775 -13.31 7.20 -24.61
C TYR A 775 -14.34 6.14 -25.04
N GLU A 776 -15.42 5.93 -24.28
CA GLU A 776 -16.46 4.95 -24.65
C GLU A 776 -17.49 5.52 -25.63
N ASN A 777 -17.62 6.84 -25.70
CA ASN A 777 -18.56 7.53 -26.58
C ASN A 777 -18.07 8.94 -26.93
N ASN A 778 -17.38 9.05 -28.07
CA ASN A 778 -16.77 10.28 -28.58
C ASN A 778 -17.76 11.43 -28.86
N ASN A 779 -19.08 11.18 -28.77
CA ASN A 779 -20.11 12.23 -28.84
C ASN A 779 -20.34 12.94 -27.49
N LEU A 780 -19.76 12.43 -26.40
CA LEU A 780 -19.82 13.01 -25.07
C LEU A 780 -18.49 13.66 -24.72
N PHE A 781 -18.58 14.90 -24.26
CA PHE A 781 -17.45 15.69 -23.78
C PHE A 781 -17.69 16.05 -22.31
N GLY A 782 -16.61 16.10 -21.53
CA GLY A 782 -16.65 16.54 -20.13
C GLY A 782 -16.95 18.03 -19.96
N MET A 783 -16.57 18.57 -18.81
CA MET A 783 -16.72 19.99 -18.47
C MET A 783 -15.37 20.68 -18.30
N LEU A 784 -15.29 21.93 -18.74
CA LEU A 784 -14.22 22.84 -18.37
C LEU A 784 -14.60 23.57 -17.08
N TYR A 785 -13.78 23.44 -16.04
CA TYR A 785 -13.87 24.20 -14.79
C TYR A 785 -12.82 25.31 -14.80
N VAL A 786 -13.30 26.55 -14.80
CA VAL A 786 -12.48 27.75 -14.70
C VAL A 786 -12.58 28.29 -13.27
N THR A 787 -11.47 28.30 -12.54
CA THR A 787 -11.36 28.96 -11.23
C THR A 787 -10.80 30.37 -11.40
N PHE A 788 -11.38 31.36 -10.73
CA PHE A 788 -10.96 32.76 -10.85
C PHE A 788 -10.12 33.20 -9.65
N ASP A 789 -8.88 33.60 -9.94
CA ASP A 789 -8.00 34.27 -8.99
C ASP A 789 -8.10 35.79 -9.21
N VAL A 790 -8.23 36.59 -8.13
CA VAL A 790 -8.39 38.04 -8.24
C VAL A 790 -7.06 38.74 -7.91
N GLN A 791 -6.49 39.42 -8.89
CA GLN A 791 -5.28 40.22 -8.69
C GLN A 791 -5.64 41.60 -8.14
N PHE A 792 -5.20 41.85 -6.91
CA PHE A 792 -5.23 43.17 -6.28
C PHE A 792 -4.11 44.06 -6.83
N PRO A 793 -4.31 45.39 -6.90
CA PRO A 793 -3.26 46.33 -7.29
C PRO A 793 -2.09 46.24 -6.30
N LYS A 794 -0.85 46.19 -6.83
CA LYS A 794 0.38 46.11 -6.03
C LYS A 794 0.84 47.46 -5.48
N GLU A 795 0.41 48.55 -6.11
CA GLU A 795 0.74 49.92 -5.73
C GLU A 795 -0.25 50.46 -4.70
N GLU A 796 0.22 51.35 -3.83
CA GLU A 796 -0.66 52.01 -2.88
C GLU A 796 -1.59 53.02 -3.56
N LEU A 797 -2.89 52.79 -3.43
CA LEU A 797 -3.91 53.74 -3.89
C LEU A 797 -3.81 55.07 -3.11
N SER A 798 -4.00 56.20 -3.78
CA SER A 798 -4.02 57.52 -3.13
C SER A 798 -5.19 57.64 -2.14
N THR A 799 -5.09 58.59 -1.21
CA THR A 799 -6.15 58.88 -0.22
C THR A 799 -7.48 59.22 -0.89
N GLU A 800 -7.47 60.04 -1.94
CA GLU A 800 -8.65 60.41 -2.73
C GLU A 800 -9.35 59.19 -3.36
N VAL A 801 -8.57 58.22 -3.89
CA VAL A 801 -9.12 56.99 -4.47
C VAL A 801 -9.66 56.07 -3.37
N LYS A 802 -8.96 55.95 -2.24
CA LYS A 802 -9.42 55.19 -1.06
C LYS A 802 -10.72 55.74 -0.49
N GLU A 803 -10.95 57.05 -0.50
CA GLU A 803 -12.21 57.67 -0.05
C GLU A 803 -13.37 57.42 -1.02
N LYS A 804 -13.17 57.66 -2.33
CA LYS A 804 -14.17 57.34 -3.36
C LYS A 804 -14.57 55.86 -3.37
N LEU A 805 -13.63 54.94 -3.13
CA LEU A 805 -13.93 53.51 -3.04
C LEU A 805 -14.80 53.16 -1.82
N ARG A 806 -14.64 53.85 -0.67
CA ARG A 806 -15.52 53.65 0.50
C ARG A 806 -16.94 54.11 0.21
N GLU A 807 -17.09 55.27 -0.42
CA GLU A 807 -18.39 55.80 -0.84
C GLU A 807 -19.09 54.85 -1.83
N LEU A 808 -18.41 54.47 -2.91
CA LEU A 808 -18.97 53.62 -3.96
C LEU A 808 -19.33 52.21 -3.50
N LEU A 809 -18.55 51.61 -2.59
CA LEU A 809 -18.83 50.25 -2.08
C LEU A 809 -19.86 50.24 -0.94
N SER A 810 -19.95 51.30 -0.14
CA SER A 810 -20.94 51.45 0.94
C SER A 810 -21.07 50.22 1.86
N GLN A 811 -19.92 49.63 2.25
CA GLN A 811 -19.86 48.45 3.13
C GLN A 811 -19.41 48.82 4.55
N ASP A 812 -20.10 48.26 5.55
CA ASP A 812 -19.67 48.29 6.95
C ASP A 812 -18.40 47.45 7.18
N SER A 813 -17.66 47.73 8.25
CA SER A 813 -16.40 47.03 8.56
C SER A 813 -16.63 45.63 9.16
N ILE A 814 -16.47 44.59 8.33
CA ILE A 814 -16.63 43.18 8.73
C ILE A 814 -15.34 42.65 9.39
N ASN A 815 -15.16 42.91 10.68
CA ASN A 815 -14.00 42.45 11.46
C ASN A 815 -14.25 41.11 12.18
N LYS A 816 -14.54 40.04 11.43
CA LYS A 816 -14.76 38.68 11.99
C LYS A 816 -13.42 37.99 12.27
N VAL A 817 -13.01 37.91 13.53
CA VAL A 817 -11.89 37.05 13.97
C VAL A 817 -12.37 35.60 14.03
N TYR A 818 -11.65 34.67 13.39
CA TYR A 818 -11.97 33.24 13.34
C TYR A 818 -10.68 32.40 13.29
N ASN A 819 -10.75 31.13 13.70
CA ASN A 819 -9.61 30.22 13.65
C ASN A 819 -9.55 29.45 12.32
N GLY A 820 -8.70 29.91 11.40
CA GLY A 820 -8.60 29.39 10.02
C GLY A 820 -8.31 27.89 9.88
N LEU A 821 -7.96 27.18 10.96
CA LEU A 821 -7.80 25.73 11.02
C LEU A 821 -9.13 24.94 10.92
N ARG A 822 -10.29 25.59 11.03
CA ARG A 822 -11.63 24.94 10.92
C ARG A 822 -12.42 25.34 9.67
N GLY A 823 -11.82 26.10 8.74
CA GLY A 823 -12.54 26.78 7.66
C GLY A 823 -13.09 28.14 8.09
N PHE A 824 -13.76 28.83 7.17
CA PHE A 824 -14.28 30.21 7.32
C PHE A 824 -15.77 30.24 7.73
#